data_AF-A0AA38SK46-F1
#
_entry.id   AF-A0AA38SK46-F1
#
_cell.length_a   1.000
_cell.length_b   1.000
_cell.length_c   1.000
_cell.angle_alpha   90.00
_cell.angle_beta   90.00
_cell.angle_gamma   90.00
#
_symmetry.space_group_name_H-M   'P 1'
#
loop_
_entity.id
_entity.type
_entity.pdbx_description
1 polymer ?
#
loop_
_entity_poly.entity_id
_entity_poly.type
_entity_poly.pdbx_seq_one_letter_code
_entity_poly.pdbx_strand_id
1 'polypeptide(L)'
;MIMKMDYLKSSSSSSQHLIAEVVVVVIFLFFFSNGASGATFTVVNDCGFTVWPRISTNYSEIEFNITGFELTKGTSRSFEVSVGWRGSIWGRTGCTFDGSGRGSCATGACGTHEMECSRDAAKPTATIAEFSLNKDLDMDYFYRSPDYYDVSLINGYNIQMLVEATNVVDSTQSSCSKAGCIGDLNQRCPKELSLEGRTGCMSPCQAFGTPEYCCNNSLPCEPTQYAQLFKSACPRSIAYPTDDTTSTFTCLGGNYTIRFCPPSYALSIIIGSTDKLVSKSGKFTLGFFETDHSYLGIWHSHDVQSRKVWVGNPNAPIKSTSGTHALSIDPKTGNLIIVVGGKTLMNLTDLQAGPNPSLTTTLEDNGNFLLINAVDTSILWQSFDHPTNILLPGMKLGSNMKTSHTLTLTSWLSDQISDSGAFILSWEPMEEASQRLTIRRRGKPYWTSGNLYNQTFQYMFELNYPNSQSRYNLTSIYNNEERYFMYEYEGSEDDLHMWILTPKGQILDGNQNTVWTPEFCYGYNSGDGCIESSLIQCRREVDYFSENNGDFAPDMTKYIVDDNSSLSISDCFVKCWNDCTCAGFANSTSNGTGCAIWSGSNSFMVNPRNSSTLKYVISQNAIIPSTGNRTEKKKNWRWILLSVAIPLVCVSLGILWYINKRKHQREEYERRQRDEYFLELTASESFMDVHQLEGNGGNGKDLSLFSLVSILAATNDFSVENKIGQGGFGPVYKGKLHDGREIAVKRLSRTSGQGLVEFKNELILIAKLQHTNLVRVLGCCIHKEEKMLIYEYMPNKSLDFFLFDENRRGEMDWPKRYNIIEGIAQGLLYLHKYSRMRVIHRDLKANNILLDEGMNPKISDFGMARIFKQNETEAMTNRVVGTYGYMPPEYAMEGTFSIKSDIFSFGVLLLEIVTGRRNSSFVHLDRTFNLIEYAWELWRQGDALRLMDSTLGSTCVVQQFLRTVQVALLCVQESATDRPTTSDMISMLLNDTTLLPTPKKPAFVIRREETRSTSGESGPKDYSINNVTITDMDGR
;
A
#
# COMPACT_ATOMS: atom_id res chain seq x y z
N MET A 1 31.32 -40.22 -44.30
CA MET A 1 31.64 -41.64 -44.54
C MET A 1 31.46 -42.35 -43.19
N ILE A 2 30.23 -42.46 -42.70
CA ILE A 2 29.28 -43.59 -42.82
C ILE A 2 29.87 -44.96 -42.40
N MET A 3 29.18 -45.56 -41.43
CA MET A 3 29.20 -46.95 -40.91
C MET A 3 30.31 -47.27 -39.89
N LYS A 4 30.07 -47.53 -38.60
CA LYS A 4 29.04 -48.28 -37.83
C LYS A 4 29.27 -49.81 -37.82
N MET A 5 29.30 -50.33 -36.60
CA MET A 5 29.03 -51.69 -36.10
C MET A 5 30.19 -52.72 -36.02
N ASP A 6 30.60 -52.93 -34.77
CA ASP A 6 30.41 -54.15 -33.96
C ASP A 6 31.31 -55.40 -34.09
N TYR A 7 31.83 -55.72 -32.90
CA TYR A 7 31.73 -57.00 -32.16
C TYR A 7 32.85 -58.05 -32.22
N LEU A 8 33.44 -58.24 -31.01
CA LEU A 8 33.95 -59.46 -30.34
C LEU A 8 35.10 -60.24 -31.03
N LYS A 9 36.08 -60.85 -30.36
CA LYS A 9 36.24 -61.29 -28.95
C LYS A 9 37.73 -61.65 -28.67
N SER A 10 38.19 -61.44 -27.43
CA SER A 10 39.26 -62.11 -26.63
C SER A 10 40.55 -62.65 -27.30
N SER A 11 41.75 -62.60 -26.72
CA SER A 11 42.16 -62.77 -25.32
C SER A 11 43.68 -62.50 -25.16
N SER A 12 44.13 -62.49 -23.90
CA SER A 12 45.51 -62.66 -23.40
C SER A 12 46.38 -61.39 -23.33
N SER A 13 47.27 -61.20 -22.35
CA SER A 13 47.46 -61.65 -20.96
C SER A 13 48.82 -61.06 -20.55
N SER A 14 48.89 -60.43 -19.37
CA SER A 14 50.12 -60.13 -18.62
C SER A 14 51.03 -58.98 -19.08
N SER A 15 50.71 -57.75 -18.63
CA SER A 15 51.67 -56.69 -18.23
C SER A 15 50.96 -55.49 -17.59
N GLN A 16 50.44 -55.64 -16.36
CA GLN A 16 49.86 -54.53 -15.57
C GLN A 16 50.25 -54.54 -14.09
N HIS A 17 51.44 -55.06 -13.74
CA HIS A 17 51.92 -55.05 -12.34
C HIS A 17 52.91 -53.92 -11.97
N LEU A 18 53.26 -53.01 -12.89
CA LEU A 18 54.22 -51.92 -12.59
C LEU A 18 53.60 -50.50 -12.56
N ILE A 19 52.30 -50.36 -12.84
CA ILE A 19 51.62 -49.06 -12.82
C ILE A 19 50.83 -48.85 -11.50
N ALA A 20 50.59 -49.92 -10.74
CA ALA A 20 49.81 -49.87 -9.51
C ALA A 20 50.57 -49.27 -8.30
N GLU A 21 51.90 -49.38 -8.24
CA GLU A 21 52.65 -48.93 -7.04
C GLU A 21 52.98 -47.43 -7.02
N VAL A 22 53.02 -46.75 -8.17
CA VAL A 22 53.25 -45.29 -8.20
C VAL A 22 51.96 -44.50 -7.89
N VAL A 23 50.80 -45.05 -8.21
CA VAL A 23 49.51 -44.40 -7.94
C VAL A 23 49.13 -44.50 -6.45
N VAL A 24 49.53 -45.57 -5.76
CA VAL A 24 49.19 -45.75 -4.33
C VAL A 24 49.97 -44.80 -3.43
N VAL A 25 51.22 -44.42 -3.76
CA VAL A 25 51.99 -43.46 -2.93
C VAL A 25 51.51 -42.02 -3.12
N VAL A 26 51.03 -41.64 -4.31
CA VAL A 26 50.43 -40.31 -4.52
C VAL A 26 49.03 -40.22 -3.89
N ILE A 27 48.27 -41.32 -3.87
CA ILE A 27 46.98 -41.37 -3.17
C ILE A 27 47.18 -41.36 -1.65
N PHE A 28 48.20 -42.03 -1.09
CA PHE A 28 48.47 -41.98 0.35
C PHE A 28 48.97 -40.62 0.86
N LEU A 29 49.60 -39.78 0.01
CA LEU A 29 49.93 -38.39 0.34
C LEU A 29 48.76 -37.41 0.12
N PHE A 30 47.69 -37.82 -0.58
CA PHE A 30 46.45 -37.05 -0.69
C PHE A 30 45.38 -37.42 0.35
N PHE A 31 45.54 -38.53 1.08
CA PHE A 31 44.59 -38.97 2.12
C PHE A 31 45.04 -38.72 3.57
N PHE A 32 46.20 -38.11 3.80
CA PHE A 32 46.58 -37.55 5.11
C PHE A 32 47.02 -36.09 5.00
N SER A 33 46.14 -35.27 4.43
CA SER A 33 46.00 -33.87 4.84
C SER A 33 44.56 -33.62 5.29
N ASN A 34 44.07 -34.42 6.25
CA ASN A 34 42.98 -33.97 7.12
C ASN A 34 43.54 -32.90 8.06
N GLY A 35 43.88 -31.74 7.49
CA GLY A 35 43.97 -30.51 8.25
C GLY A 35 42.55 -30.17 8.69
N ALA A 36 42.30 -30.12 9.99
CA ALA A 36 41.02 -29.76 10.56
C ALA A 36 40.52 -28.46 9.89
N SER A 37 39.37 -28.51 9.21
CA SER A 37 38.77 -27.33 8.57
C SER A 37 38.46 -26.29 9.65
N GLY A 38 39.27 -25.24 9.73
CA GLY A 38 39.03 -24.08 10.56
C GLY A 38 37.83 -23.25 10.09
N ALA A 39 37.52 -22.18 10.83
CA ALA A 39 36.52 -21.19 10.45
C ALA A 39 37.19 -19.93 9.89
N THR A 40 36.64 -19.36 8.82
CA THR A 40 37.09 -18.07 8.30
C THR A 40 36.32 -16.95 8.98
N PHE A 41 37.04 -15.99 9.54
CA PHE A 41 36.50 -14.77 10.11
C PHE A 41 36.73 -13.61 9.14
N THR A 42 35.69 -12.82 8.86
CA THR A 42 35.76 -11.63 8.01
C THR A 42 35.34 -10.41 8.83
N VAL A 43 36.25 -9.45 9.00
CA VAL A 43 35.98 -8.21 9.72
C VAL A 43 35.76 -7.10 8.71
N VAL A 44 34.62 -6.41 8.78
CA VAL A 44 34.17 -5.39 7.84
C VAL A 44 34.01 -4.05 8.57
N ASN A 45 34.54 -2.98 7.98
CA ASN A 45 34.33 -1.62 8.48
C ASN A 45 33.33 -0.85 7.60
N ASP A 46 32.07 -0.78 8.02
CA ASP A 46 31.03 0.05 7.39
C ASP A 46 30.96 1.47 7.97
N CYS A 47 31.82 1.79 8.96
CA CYS A 47 31.80 3.09 9.61
C CYS A 47 32.25 4.22 8.69
N GLY A 48 31.80 5.44 9.00
CA GLY A 48 32.27 6.66 8.33
C GLY A 48 33.73 7.03 8.60
N PHE A 49 34.44 6.24 9.41
CA PHE A 49 35.79 6.49 9.91
C PHE A 49 36.60 5.18 9.98
N THR A 50 37.93 5.29 10.12
CA THR A 50 38.83 4.15 10.27
C THR A 50 38.65 3.48 11.64
N VAL A 51 38.62 2.16 11.66
CA VAL A 51 38.57 1.33 12.87
C VAL A 51 39.87 0.55 12.98
N TRP A 52 40.35 0.31 14.19
CA TRP A 52 41.53 -0.53 14.44
C TRP A 52 41.14 -1.79 15.20
N PRO A 53 40.73 -2.87 14.51
CA PRO A 53 40.34 -4.11 15.15
C PRO A 53 41.49 -4.73 15.97
N ARG A 54 41.12 -5.40 17.05
CA ARG A 54 41.99 -6.24 17.89
C ARG A 54 41.39 -7.64 18.00
N ILE A 55 42.28 -8.63 17.99
CA ILE A 55 41.96 -10.05 18.18
C ILE A 55 42.68 -10.50 19.45
N SER A 56 41.93 -11.11 20.37
CA SER A 56 42.47 -11.74 21.58
C SER A 56 42.16 -13.22 21.58
N THR A 57 43.09 -14.03 22.08
CA THR A 57 42.96 -15.49 22.17
C THR A 57 43.39 -15.96 23.55
N ASN A 58 42.70 -16.96 24.10
CA ASN A 58 42.91 -17.44 25.48
C ASN A 58 43.89 -18.62 25.60
N TYR A 59 44.47 -19.13 24.51
CA TYR A 59 45.35 -20.32 24.55
C TYR A 59 46.74 -20.10 23.95
N SER A 60 47.72 -20.78 24.55
CA SER A 60 49.16 -20.75 24.25
C SER A 60 49.58 -21.50 22.98
N GLU A 61 48.67 -22.00 22.14
CA GLU A 61 48.99 -22.98 21.09
C GLU A 61 48.80 -22.53 19.62
N ILE A 62 48.59 -21.23 19.32
CA ILE A 62 48.52 -20.79 17.92
C ILE A 62 49.29 -19.48 17.74
N GLU A 63 50.30 -19.50 16.88
CA GLU A 63 50.93 -18.30 16.33
C GLU A 63 49.93 -17.57 15.41
N PHE A 64 49.09 -16.73 16.00
CA PHE A 64 48.32 -15.75 15.22
C PHE A 64 49.20 -14.53 14.96
N ASN A 65 49.66 -14.35 13.72
CA ASN A 65 50.52 -13.22 13.31
C ASN A 65 49.79 -11.86 13.23
N ILE A 66 48.50 -11.80 13.55
CA ILE A 66 47.69 -10.58 13.46
C ILE A 66 46.90 -10.42 14.75
N THR A 67 47.38 -9.58 15.66
CA THR A 67 46.69 -9.26 16.93
C THR A 67 45.98 -7.91 16.89
N GLY A 68 46.36 -7.04 15.95
CA GLY A 68 45.70 -5.78 15.67
C GLY A 68 46.06 -5.25 14.29
N PHE A 69 45.15 -4.51 13.65
CA PHE A 69 45.39 -3.93 12.33
C PHE A 69 44.54 -2.67 12.09
N GLU A 70 44.89 -1.90 11.06
CA GLU A 70 44.08 -0.79 10.56
C GLU A 70 43.06 -1.28 9.53
N LEU A 71 41.82 -0.81 9.65
CA LEU A 71 40.74 -1.08 8.71
C LEU A 71 40.06 0.23 8.30
N THR A 72 40.40 0.72 7.11
CA THR A 72 39.83 1.97 6.56
C THR A 72 38.35 1.82 6.19
N LYS A 73 37.63 2.94 6.06
CA LYS A 73 36.21 2.96 5.72
C LYS A 73 35.91 2.13 4.46
N GLY A 74 34.92 1.23 4.56
CA GLY A 74 34.43 0.40 3.45
C GLY A 74 35.33 -0.78 3.10
N THR A 75 36.35 -1.06 3.91
CA THR A 75 37.26 -2.19 3.68
C THR A 75 36.96 -3.36 4.61
N SER A 76 37.36 -4.56 4.18
CA SER A 76 37.24 -5.79 4.95
C SER A 76 38.55 -6.56 4.98
N ARG A 77 38.79 -7.32 6.04
CA ARG A 77 39.92 -8.23 6.17
C ARG A 77 39.47 -9.57 6.72
N SER A 78 39.91 -10.65 6.09
CA SER A 78 39.60 -12.01 6.53
C SER A 78 40.84 -12.69 7.11
N PHE A 79 40.62 -13.61 8.04
CA PHE A 79 41.63 -14.48 8.63
C PHE A 79 41.01 -15.82 9.02
N GLU A 80 41.82 -16.87 9.11
CA GLU A 80 41.37 -18.22 9.43
C GLU A 80 41.78 -18.61 10.84
N VAL A 81 40.88 -19.24 11.60
CA VAL A 81 41.16 -19.79 12.93
C VAL A 81 40.92 -21.30 12.91
N SER A 82 41.68 -22.05 13.70
CA SER A 82 41.49 -23.50 13.81
C SER A 82 40.23 -23.86 14.59
N VAL A 83 39.75 -25.09 14.39
CA VAL A 83 38.70 -25.70 15.24
C VAL A 83 39.15 -25.68 16.71
N GLY A 84 38.23 -25.37 17.63
CA GLY A 84 38.54 -25.22 19.06
C GLY A 84 39.02 -23.83 19.47
N TRP A 85 39.05 -22.86 18.55
CA TRP A 85 39.46 -21.49 18.87
C TRP A 85 38.50 -20.81 19.84
N ARG A 86 39.05 -20.23 20.90
CA ARG A 86 38.37 -19.33 21.83
C ARG A 86 39.04 -17.97 21.81
N GLY A 87 38.26 -16.94 21.53
CA GLY A 87 38.80 -15.60 21.44
C GLY A 87 37.74 -14.51 21.35
N SER A 88 38.22 -13.28 21.38
CA SER A 88 37.40 -12.07 21.38
C SER A 88 37.91 -11.09 20.32
N ILE A 89 36.99 -10.38 19.68
CA ILE A 89 37.29 -9.39 18.65
C ILE A 89 36.59 -8.07 18.98
N TRP A 90 37.30 -6.95 18.92
CA TRP A 90 36.70 -5.63 19.12
C TRP A 90 37.40 -4.54 18.31
N GLY A 91 36.71 -3.42 18.08
CA GLY A 91 37.26 -2.26 17.38
C GLY A 91 37.83 -1.23 18.36
N ARG A 92 38.93 -0.56 18.00
CA ARG A 92 39.41 0.66 18.67
C ARG A 92 39.13 1.87 17.79
N THR A 93 38.70 2.97 18.39
CA THR A 93 38.36 4.22 17.68
C THR A 93 39.10 5.42 18.26
N GLY A 94 39.17 6.50 17.47
CA GLY A 94 39.95 7.70 17.83
C GLY A 94 41.43 7.40 18.01
N CYS A 95 41.99 6.51 17.18
CA CYS A 95 43.38 6.12 17.26
C CYS A 95 44.28 7.02 16.43
N THR A 96 45.48 7.28 16.93
CA THR A 96 46.59 7.89 16.19
C THR A 96 47.78 6.97 16.33
N PHE A 97 48.36 6.52 15.21
CA PHE A 97 49.58 5.70 15.19
C PHE A 97 50.61 6.37 14.28
N ASP A 98 51.87 6.39 14.69
CA ASP A 98 52.98 6.86 13.87
C ASP A 98 53.43 5.79 12.86
N GLY A 99 54.39 6.14 11.99
CA GLY A 99 54.93 5.22 10.98
C GLY A 99 55.68 4.01 11.55
N SER A 100 55.91 3.95 12.86
CA SER A 100 56.47 2.80 13.58
C SER A 100 55.41 1.91 14.26
N GLY A 101 54.12 2.25 14.09
CA GLY A 101 53.00 1.52 14.68
C GLY A 101 52.75 1.88 16.15
N ARG A 102 53.34 2.95 16.68
CA ARG A 102 53.12 3.42 18.05
C ARG A 102 52.12 4.56 18.13
N GLY A 103 51.26 4.54 19.14
CA GLY A 103 50.35 5.64 19.44
C GLY A 103 49.20 5.28 20.38
N SER A 104 48.15 6.09 20.38
CA SER A 104 47.08 6.04 21.39
C SER A 104 45.69 6.01 20.76
N CYS A 105 44.72 5.44 21.49
CA CYS A 105 43.31 5.35 21.10
C CYS A 105 42.41 5.90 22.20
N ALA A 106 41.37 6.65 21.82
CA ALA A 106 40.39 7.20 22.75
C ALA A 106 39.62 6.11 23.52
N THR A 107 39.36 4.97 22.89
CA THR A 107 38.63 3.84 23.49
C THR A 107 39.57 2.77 24.09
N GLY A 108 40.80 3.18 24.43
CA GLY A 108 41.80 2.34 25.09
C GLY A 108 42.89 1.80 24.16
N ALA A 109 44.15 2.02 24.56
CA ALA A 109 45.34 1.47 23.92
C ALA A 109 45.64 0.04 24.44
N CYS A 110 46.50 -0.71 23.74
CA CYS A 110 46.84 -2.08 24.09
C CYS A 110 47.84 -2.23 25.25
N GLY A 111 47.81 -1.32 26.23
CA GLY A 111 48.79 -1.25 27.33
C GLY A 111 50.20 -0.82 26.88
N THR A 112 50.65 -1.21 25.68
CA THR A 112 51.98 -0.94 25.12
C THR A 112 52.03 0.25 24.16
N HIS A 113 50.90 0.94 23.91
CA HIS A 113 50.79 2.01 22.91
C HIS A 113 51.19 1.57 21.49
N GLU A 114 50.93 0.32 21.12
CA GLU A 114 51.25 -0.24 19.80
C GLU A 114 49.98 -0.64 19.03
N MET A 115 50.08 -0.66 17.70
CA MET A 115 49.01 -1.07 16.79
C MET A 115 48.74 -2.57 16.94
N GLU A 116 49.79 -3.36 17.06
CA GLU A 116 49.71 -4.75 17.51
C GLU A 116 49.70 -4.80 19.04
N CYS A 117 49.05 -5.82 19.60
CA CYS A 117 48.74 -5.86 21.02
C CYS A 117 49.33 -7.12 21.65
N SER A 118 49.98 -6.98 22.81
CA SER A 118 50.46 -8.12 23.59
C SER A 118 49.27 -8.97 24.08
N ARG A 119 49.51 -10.28 24.23
CA ARG A 119 48.50 -11.29 24.62
C ARG A 119 47.81 -10.94 25.95
N ASP A 120 48.54 -10.31 26.88
CA ASP A 120 48.09 -10.07 28.26
C ASP A 120 47.47 -8.68 28.51
N ALA A 121 47.26 -7.86 27.48
CA ALA A 121 46.73 -6.51 27.69
C ALA A 121 45.22 -6.54 28.05
N ALA A 122 44.87 -5.94 29.19
CA ALA A 122 43.51 -5.85 29.73
C ALA A 122 42.46 -5.36 28.72
N LYS A 123 41.23 -5.90 28.81
CA LYS A 123 40.08 -5.51 27.96
C LYS A 123 39.71 -4.04 28.27
N PRO A 124 39.82 -3.11 27.31
CA PRO A 124 39.44 -1.71 27.51
C PRO A 124 37.93 -1.52 27.39
N THR A 125 37.47 -0.29 27.54
CA THR A 125 36.09 0.12 27.24
C THR A 125 35.74 -0.13 25.77
N ALA A 126 35.06 -1.23 25.48
CA ALA A 126 34.74 -1.63 24.11
C ALA A 126 33.50 -2.53 24.02
N THR A 127 32.85 -2.48 22.86
CA THR A 127 31.89 -3.50 22.40
C THR A 127 32.68 -4.70 21.88
N ILE A 128 32.45 -5.89 22.45
CA ILE A 128 33.31 -7.07 22.23
C ILE A 128 32.49 -8.21 21.66
N ALA A 129 32.92 -8.81 20.54
CA ALA A 129 32.40 -10.09 20.08
C ALA A 129 33.20 -11.23 20.71
N GLU A 130 32.54 -12.20 21.34
CA GLU A 130 33.17 -13.36 21.97
C GLU A 130 32.77 -14.64 21.22
N PHE A 131 33.74 -15.56 21.10
CA PHE A 131 33.57 -16.81 20.36
C PHE A 131 34.17 -17.98 21.12
N SER A 132 33.47 -19.10 21.09
CA SER A 132 34.00 -20.41 21.43
C SER A 132 33.61 -21.43 20.35
N LEU A 133 34.55 -21.70 19.45
CA LEU A 133 34.39 -22.75 18.44
C LEU A 133 34.62 -24.10 19.10
N ASN A 134 33.72 -25.04 18.87
CA ASN A 134 33.67 -26.23 19.71
C ASN A 134 34.68 -27.31 19.29
N LYS A 135 35.13 -28.09 20.28
CA LYS A 135 35.98 -29.27 20.15
C LYS A 135 35.40 -30.31 21.11
N ASP A 136 34.53 -31.18 20.60
CA ASP A 136 34.36 -32.51 21.18
C ASP A 136 34.77 -33.53 20.12
N LEU A 137 36.00 -34.02 20.30
CA LEU A 137 36.42 -35.33 19.83
C LEU A 137 35.99 -36.34 20.90
N ASP A 138 34.69 -36.41 21.19
CA ASP A 138 34.16 -37.61 21.84
C ASP A 138 33.44 -38.44 20.79
N MET A 139 33.71 -39.74 20.88
CA MET A 139 33.78 -40.67 19.77
C MET A 139 32.38 -41.13 19.31
N ASP A 140 31.61 -40.24 18.66
CA ASP A 140 30.46 -40.65 17.86
C ASP A 140 30.36 -39.81 16.57
N TYR A 141 30.45 -40.47 15.42
CA TYR A 141 30.66 -39.87 14.10
C TYR A 141 29.42 -39.14 13.56
N PHE A 142 28.44 -38.82 14.42
CA PHE A 142 27.08 -38.41 14.04
C PHE A 142 26.59 -37.07 14.63
N TYR A 143 27.32 -36.40 15.53
CA TYR A 143 26.90 -35.11 16.09
C TYR A 143 28.05 -34.09 16.13
N ARG A 144 27.96 -32.98 15.37
CA ARG A 144 28.83 -31.81 15.55
C ARG A 144 28.29 -30.99 16.72
N SER A 145 29.12 -30.73 17.73
CA SER A 145 28.81 -29.75 18.77
C SER A 145 28.78 -28.33 18.18
N PRO A 146 27.78 -27.49 18.49
CA PRO A 146 27.65 -26.16 17.90
C PRO A 146 28.71 -25.19 18.44
N ASP A 147 29.08 -24.23 17.61
CA ASP A 147 29.88 -23.06 17.97
C ASP A 147 29.04 -22.07 18.80
N TYR A 148 29.68 -21.38 19.73
CA TYR A 148 29.04 -20.32 20.55
C TYR A 148 29.62 -18.96 20.20
N TYR A 149 28.76 -17.95 20.12
CA TYR A 149 29.16 -16.56 19.96
C TYR A 149 28.15 -15.58 20.54
N ASP A 150 28.65 -14.42 20.97
CA ASP A 150 27.88 -13.32 21.50
C ASP A 150 28.55 -11.97 21.23
N VAL A 151 27.81 -10.89 21.50
CA VAL A 151 28.36 -9.53 21.58
C VAL A 151 28.11 -8.99 22.98
N SER A 152 29.19 -8.69 23.70
CA SER A 152 29.19 -8.25 25.09
C SER A 152 29.42 -6.75 25.22
N LEU A 153 28.61 -6.13 26.07
CA LEU A 153 28.67 -4.73 26.50
C LEU A 153 29.07 -4.58 27.97
N ILE A 154 29.43 -5.69 28.65
CA ILE A 154 29.83 -5.70 30.06
C ILE A 154 31.05 -4.80 30.29
N ASN A 155 32.00 -4.78 29.35
CA ASN A 155 33.19 -3.93 29.42
C ASN A 155 32.95 -2.48 28.97
N GLY A 156 31.71 -2.14 28.59
CA GLY A 156 31.32 -0.82 28.08
C GLY A 156 30.92 -0.87 26.61
N TYR A 157 30.84 0.31 26.00
CA TYR A 157 30.43 0.46 24.60
C TYR A 157 31.33 1.46 23.90
N ASN A 158 31.64 1.22 22.62
CA ASN A 158 32.34 2.21 21.81
C ASN A 158 31.88 2.30 20.36
N ILE A 159 31.47 1.18 19.76
CA ILE A 159 31.13 1.11 18.35
C ILE A 159 30.04 0.07 18.13
N GLN A 160 29.16 0.36 17.17
CA GLN A 160 28.11 -0.57 16.76
C GLN A 160 28.75 -1.81 16.14
N MET A 161 28.24 -3.00 16.49
CA MET A 161 28.82 -4.27 16.06
C MET A 161 27.72 -5.30 15.77
N LEU A 162 27.91 -6.08 14.71
CA LEU A 162 27.07 -7.22 14.35
C LEU A 162 27.94 -8.42 13.97
N VAL A 163 27.57 -9.60 14.46
CA VAL A 163 28.16 -10.90 14.13
C VAL A 163 27.15 -11.76 13.37
N GLU A 164 27.57 -12.27 12.23
CA GLU A 164 26.77 -13.11 11.34
C GLU A 164 27.53 -14.39 10.98
N ALA A 165 26.89 -15.56 11.08
CA ALA A 165 27.43 -16.80 10.54
C ALA A 165 27.12 -16.88 9.03
N THR A 166 28.08 -17.37 8.24
CA THR A 166 28.09 -17.45 6.78
C THR A 166 28.50 -18.86 6.36
N ASN A 167 27.81 -19.46 5.38
CA ASN A 167 27.94 -20.86 4.94
C ASN A 167 27.58 -21.91 6.04
N VAL A 168 26.28 -22.07 6.33
CA VAL A 168 25.77 -23.14 7.20
C VAL A 168 25.61 -24.42 6.38
N VAL A 169 26.33 -25.47 6.75
CA VAL A 169 26.34 -26.76 6.06
C VAL A 169 25.24 -27.68 6.59
N ASP A 170 23.97 -27.23 6.56
CA ASP A 170 22.79 -28.11 6.46
C ASP A 170 21.51 -27.27 6.37
N SER A 171 20.71 -27.45 5.32
CA SER A 171 19.49 -26.66 5.07
C SER A 171 18.25 -27.18 5.82
N THR A 172 18.44 -28.01 6.84
CA THR A 172 17.35 -28.76 7.48
C THR A 172 17.21 -28.57 9.00
N GLN A 173 18.18 -27.95 9.70
CA GLN A 173 18.06 -27.65 11.14
C GLN A 173 18.70 -26.30 11.53
N SER A 174 17.88 -25.46 12.21
CA SER A 174 18.19 -24.18 12.87
C SER A 174 19.07 -23.15 12.12
N SER A 175 18.43 -22.09 11.60
CA SER A 175 19.08 -20.87 11.10
C SER A 175 19.95 -20.21 12.19
N CYS A 176 21.23 -19.96 11.90
CA CYS A 176 22.18 -19.32 12.83
C CYS A 176 21.80 -17.86 13.08
N SER A 177 21.45 -17.55 14.34
CA SER A 177 20.92 -16.25 14.75
C SER A 177 21.99 -15.16 14.90
N LYS A 178 21.73 -13.95 14.39
CA LYS A 178 22.68 -12.82 14.48
C LYS A 178 22.82 -12.29 15.92
N ALA A 179 24.05 -11.93 16.31
CA ALA A 179 24.38 -11.33 17.61
C ALA A 179 24.91 -9.90 17.42
N GLY A 180 24.52 -8.93 18.26
CA GLY A 180 25.05 -7.58 18.10
C GLY A 180 24.27 -6.43 18.72
N CYS A 181 24.89 -5.24 18.66
CA CYS A 181 24.39 -3.97 19.15
C CYS A 181 24.54 -2.93 18.03
N ILE A 182 23.43 -2.59 17.36
CA ILE A 182 23.42 -1.62 16.25
C ILE A 182 23.03 -0.20 16.68
N GLY A 183 22.51 -0.04 17.89
CA GLY A 183 22.20 1.27 18.44
C GLY A 183 23.47 2.04 18.75
N ASP A 184 23.52 3.33 18.39
CA ASP A 184 24.61 4.22 18.80
C ASP A 184 24.43 4.64 20.26
N LEU A 185 25.20 4.05 21.17
CA LEU A 185 25.13 4.37 22.60
C LEU A 185 26.07 5.51 22.98
N ASN A 186 26.95 5.98 22.08
CA ASN A 186 27.87 7.07 22.40
C ASN A 186 27.13 8.36 22.73
N GLN A 187 26.02 8.65 22.02
CA GLN A 187 25.19 9.83 22.27
C GLN A 187 24.24 9.68 23.46
N ARG A 188 23.88 8.44 23.80
CA ARG A 188 22.95 8.10 24.89
C ARG A 188 23.68 7.72 26.19
N CYS A 189 25.00 7.68 26.16
CA CYS A 189 25.82 7.33 27.30
C CYS A 189 25.60 8.34 28.45
N PRO A 190 25.27 7.88 29.66
CA PRO A 190 25.19 8.72 30.85
C PRO A 190 26.49 9.51 31.06
N LYS A 191 26.39 10.72 31.59
CA LYS A 191 27.55 11.61 31.75
C LYS A 191 28.63 10.97 32.64
N GLU A 192 28.20 10.19 33.61
CA GLU A 192 29.02 9.49 34.59
C GLU A 192 29.84 8.35 33.97
N LEU A 193 29.39 7.82 32.83
CA LEU A 193 30.06 6.74 32.09
C LEU A 193 30.75 7.23 30.82
N SER A 194 30.54 8.48 30.41
CA SER A 194 30.99 8.99 29.12
C SER A 194 32.51 9.23 29.09
N LEU A 195 33.18 8.75 28.05
CA LEU A 195 34.56 9.11 27.74
C LEU A 195 34.66 10.53 27.16
N GLU A 196 35.82 11.17 27.29
CA GLU A 196 36.07 12.51 26.74
C GLU A 196 35.71 12.58 25.24
N GLY A 197 34.97 13.62 24.85
CA GLY A 197 34.50 13.77 23.47
C GLY A 197 33.34 12.84 23.06
N ARG A 198 32.72 12.11 24.00
CA ARG A 198 31.65 11.12 23.75
C ARG A 198 32.06 10.03 22.74
N THR A 199 33.31 9.60 22.78
CA THR A 199 33.85 8.57 21.88
C THR A 199 33.54 7.14 22.34
N GLY A 200 32.98 6.96 23.54
CA GLY A 200 32.64 5.68 24.15
C GLY A 200 31.96 5.84 25.50
N CYS A 201 31.50 4.72 26.05
CA CYS A 201 30.81 4.60 27.34
C CYS A 201 31.49 3.54 28.21
N MET A 202 32.07 3.94 29.33
CA MET A 202 32.70 3.07 30.33
C MET A 202 31.70 2.08 30.91
N SER A 203 32.19 0.91 31.34
CA SER A 203 31.36 0.02 32.15
C SER A 203 31.07 0.64 33.51
N PRO A 204 29.93 0.32 34.13
CA PRO A 204 29.64 0.74 35.50
C PRO A 204 30.73 0.30 36.50
N CYS A 205 31.31 -0.89 36.31
CA CYS A 205 32.43 -1.35 37.14
C CYS A 205 33.64 -0.42 37.04
N GLN A 206 34.01 -0.01 35.82
CA GLN A 206 35.15 0.88 35.60
C GLN A 206 34.90 2.29 36.15
N ALA A 207 33.66 2.78 36.09
CA ALA A 207 33.32 4.11 36.59
C ALA A 207 33.18 4.19 38.12
N PHE A 208 32.61 3.16 38.76
CA PHE A 208 32.23 3.22 40.17
C PHE A 208 33.06 2.29 41.08
N GLY A 209 33.63 1.21 40.55
CA GLY A 209 34.53 0.32 41.29
C GLY A 209 33.93 -0.42 42.50
N THR A 210 32.60 -0.41 42.68
CA THR A 210 31.95 -1.07 43.82
C THR A 210 31.57 -2.52 43.50
N PRO A 211 31.42 -3.40 44.50
CA PRO A 211 30.99 -4.79 44.30
C PRO A 211 29.63 -4.91 43.57
N GLU A 212 28.73 -3.95 43.77
CA GLU A 212 27.43 -3.87 43.10
C GLU A 212 27.58 -3.71 41.58
N TYR A 213 28.50 -2.87 41.12
CA TYR A 213 28.71 -2.62 39.69
C TYR A 213 29.73 -3.57 39.04
N CYS A 214 30.65 -4.14 39.83
CA CYS A 214 31.70 -5.03 39.35
C CYS A 214 31.36 -6.52 39.45
N CYS A 215 30.36 -6.89 40.25
CA CYS A 215 29.92 -8.26 40.43
C CYS A 215 31.05 -9.26 40.72
N ASN A 216 32.01 -8.84 41.56
CA ASN A 216 33.13 -9.68 42.00
C ASN A 216 32.65 -10.67 43.09
N ASN A 217 32.20 -11.86 42.67
CA ASN A 217 32.06 -13.08 43.48
C ASN A 217 30.98 -13.13 44.59
N SER A 218 29.81 -12.52 44.41
CA SER A 218 28.64 -12.85 45.26
C SER A 218 27.34 -12.79 44.45
N LEU A 219 26.66 -13.93 44.32
CA LEU A 219 25.36 -14.09 43.65
C LEU A 219 24.20 -13.62 44.56
N PRO A 220 23.11 -13.07 43.99
CA PRO A 220 22.91 -12.74 42.58
C PRO A 220 23.36 -11.31 42.22
N CYS A 221 24.07 -11.18 41.09
CA CYS A 221 24.40 -9.91 40.45
C CYS A 221 23.15 -9.41 39.69
N GLU A 222 22.34 -8.59 40.35
CA GLU A 222 21.14 -8.01 39.74
C GLU A 222 21.49 -6.94 38.69
N PRO A 223 20.70 -6.81 37.61
CA PRO A 223 20.97 -5.85 36.56
C PRO A 223 20.78 -4.41 37.08
N THR A 224 21.89 -3.66 37.15
CA THR A 224 21.86 -2.24 37.53
C THR A 224 21.09 -1.39 36.51
N GLN A 225 20.64 -0.20 36.91
CA GLN A 225 19.95 0.74 36.01
C GLN A 225 20.78 1.07 34.74
N TYR A 226 22.11 1.05 34.85
CA TYR A 226 23.01 1.27 33.71
C TYR A 226 23.04 0.05 32.78
N ALA A 227 23.10 -1.16 33.32
CA ALA A 227 23.03 -2.39 32.53
C ALA A 227 21.69 -2.50 31.78
N GLN A 228 20.58 -2.10 32.42
CA GLN A 228 19.25 -2.05 31.79
C GLN A 228 19.19 -1.04 30.63
N LEU A 229 19.92 0.08 30.72
CA LEU A 229 20.03 1.05 29.62
C LEU A 229 20.76 0.47 28.41
N PHE A 230 21.87 -0.26 28.64
CA PHE A 230 22.57 -0.97 27.55
C PHE A 230 21.67 -2.06 26.95
N LYS A 231 20.99 -2.84 27.80
CA LYS A 231 20.11 -3.94 27.36
C LYS A 231 18.89 -3.49 26.58
N SER A 232 18.21 -2.43 27.03
CA SER A 232 17.05 -1.87 26.33
C SER A 232 17.43 -1.29 24.96
N ALA A 233 18.64 -0.75 24.82
CA ALA A 233 19.12 -0.24 23.56
C ALA A 233 19.67 -1.33 22.63
N CYS A 234 20.19 -2.43 23.20
CA CYS A 234 20.77 -3.55 22.46
C CYS A 234 20.29 -4.92 23.02
N PRO A 235 19.07 -5.37 22.66
CA PRO A 235 18.46 -6.56 23.24
C PRO A 235 19.19 -7.87 22.94
N ARG A 236 19.93 -7.94 21.82
CA ARG A 236 20.67 -9.12 21.35
C ARG A 236 22.17 -9.08 21.70
N SER A 237 22.50 -8.36 22.76
CA SER A 237 23.85 -8.25 23.32
C SER A 237 23.82 -8.49 24.81
N ILE A 238 24.88 -9.09 25.35
CA ILE A 238 25.04 -9.32 26.77
C ILE A 238 25.34 -7.98 27.45
N ALA A 239 24.46 -7.54 28.35
CA ALA A 239 24.66 -6.30 29.12
C ALA A 239 25.03 -6.52 30.59
N TYR A 240 24.78 -7.72 31.13
CA TYR A 240 25.10 -8.12 32.50
C TYR A 240 25.37 -9.63 32.58
N PRO A 241 26.09 -10.14 33.60
CA PRO A 241 26.62 -11.52 33.62
C PRO A 241 25.61 -12.67 33.63
N THR A 242 24.31 -12.42 33.84
CA THR A 242 23.26 -13.45 33.90
C THR A 242 22.32 -13.41 32.68
N ASP A 243 22.70 -12.71 31.62
CA ASP A 243 21.88 -12.42 30.42
C ASP A 243 22.06 -13.46 29.28
N ASP A 244 22.60 -14.64 29.60
CA ASP A 244 23.03 -15.62 28.60
C ASP A 244 21.87 -16.20 27.77
N THR A 245 20.65 -16.27 28.34
CA THR A 245 19.50 -16.91 27.68
C THR A 245 18.93 -16.12 26.49
N THR A 246 19.19 -14.81 26.40
CA THR A 246 18.65 -13.96 25.33
C THR A 246 19.71 -13.42 24.36
N SER A 247 20.99 -13.64 24.68
CA SER A 247 22.11 -12.91 24.06
C SER A 247 23.25 -13.80 23.56
N THR A 248 23.25 -15.08 23.94
CA THR A 248 24.24 -16.06 23.51
C THR A 248 23.65 -16.95 22.42
N PHE A 249 24.34 -17.08 21.30
CA PHE A 249 23.85 -17.78 20.12
C PHE A 249 24.72 -18.98 19.78
N THR A 250 24.08 -20.01 19.20
CA THR A 250 24.74 -21.22 18.71
C THR A 250 24.61 -21.37 17.21
N CYS A 251 25.63 -21.94 16.56
CA CYS A 251 25.61 -22.26 15.13
C CYS A 251 26.33 -23.58 14.85
N LEU A 252 25.76 -24.43 13.98
CA LEU A 252 26.34 -25.72 13.61
C LEU A 252 27.43 -25.56 12.53
N GLY A 253 28.54 -24.91 12.90
CA GLY A 253 29.71 -24.73 12.05
C GLY A 253 29.49 -23.77 10.87
N GLY A 254 30.28 -22.71 10.82
CA GLY A 254 30.25 -21.72 9.74
C GLY A 254 31.45 -20.79 9.73
N ASN A 255 31.56 -19.98 8.68
CA ASN A 255 32.44 -18.82 8.66
C ASN A 255 31.74 -17.65 9.36
N TYR A 256 32.47 -16.72 9.97
CA TYR A 256 31.87 -15.62 10.73
C TYR A 256 32.21 -14.28 10.10
N THR A 257 31.24 -13.38 10.00
CA THR A 257 31.43 -12.00 9.58
C THR A 257 31.13 -11.06 10.75
N ILE A 258 32.09 -10.21 11.11
CA ILE A 258 31.94 -9.15 12.11
C ILE A 258 31.89 -7.81 11.38
N ARG A 259 30.79 -7.07 11.52
CA ARG A 259 30.57 -5.77 10.89
C ARG A 259 30.58 -4.66 11.93
N PHE A 260 31.44 -3.66 11.74
CA PHE A 260 31.42 -2.41 12.49
C PHE A 260 30.53 -1.37 11.80
N CYS A 261 29.70 -0.66 12.57
CA CYS A 261 28.67 0.26 12.06
C CYS A 261 27.74 -0.35 11.00
N PRO A 262 27.15 -1.54 11.27
CA PRO A 262 26.22 -2.16 10.34
C PRO A 262 25.02 -1.24 10.05
N PRO A 263 24.41 -1.34 8.88
CA PRO A 263 23.24 -0.53 8.56
C PRO A 263 22.08 -0.84 9.52
N SER A 264 21.29 0.18 9.84
CA SER A 264 20.29 0.16 10.92
C SER A 264 19.18 -0.90 10.81
N TYR A 265 19.04 -1.56 9.66
CA TYR A 265 18.05 -2.63 9.42
C TYR A 265 18.60 -4.06 9.60
N ALA A 266 19.88 -4.23 9.93
CA ALA A 266 20.55 -5.54 9.84
C ALA A 266 20.14 -6.57 10.91
N LEU A 267 19.66 -6.13 12.09
CA LEU A 267 19.14 -6.99 13.16
C LEU A 267 17.62 -7.22 13.09
N SER A 268 16.91 -6.49 12.25
CA SER A 268 15.45 -6.60 12.15
C SER A 268 14.97 -7.50 11.00
N ILE A 269 15.91 -8.10 10.26
CA ILE A 269 15.61 -9.07 9.20
C ILE A 269 15.02 -10.33 9.83
N ILE A 270 13.78 -10.64 9.43
CA ILE A 270 13.04 -11.83 9.81
C ILE A 270 13.43 -13.00 8.88
N ILE A 271 13.49 -12.75 7.56
CA ILE A 271 13.81 -13.77 6.54
C ILE A 271 14.62 -13.10 5.42
N GLY A 272 15.82 -13.58 5.10
CA GLY A 272 16.57 -13.21 3.91
C GLY A 272 16.07 -13.91 2.64
N SER A 273 16.68 -13.61 1.48
CA SER A 273 16.23 -14.12 0.17
C SER A 273 16.22 -15.64 0.06
N THR A 274 17.08 -16.34 0.80
CA THR A 274 17.19 -17.81 0.83
C THR A 274 16.62 -18.44 2.09
N ASP A 275 16.30 -17.62 3.09
CA ASP A 275 15.85 -18.11 4.38
C ASP A 275 14.38 -18.52 4.32
N LYS A 276 13.97 -19.37 5.24
CA LYS A 276 12.57 -19.82 5.38
C LYS A 276 12.18 -19.80 6.85
N LEU A 277 10.97 -19.36 7.13
CA LEU A 277 10.33 -19.49 8.45
C LEU A 277 9.32 -20.62 8.38
N VAL A 278 9.48 -21.62 9.25
CA VAL A 278 8.64 -22.82 9.26
C VAL A 278 7.78 -22.80 10.52
N SER A 279 6.50 -23.17 10.40
CA SER A 279 5.57 -23.26 11.53
C SER A 279 6.02 -24.33 12.53
N LYS A 280 5.54 -24.25 13.77
CA LYS A 280 6.00 -25.09 14.88
C LYS A 280 5.97 -26.60 14.58
N SER A 281 4.92 -27.08 13.91
CA SER A 281 4.76 -28.49 13.53
C SER A 281 5.23 -28.78 12.10
N GLY A 282 5.84 -27.82 11.42
CA GLY A 282 6.33 -27.99 10.06
C GLY A 282 5.27 -27.95 8.96
N LYS A 283 3.99 -27.63 9.27
CA LYS A 283 2.89 -27.65 8.30
C LYS A 283 2.98 -26.54 7.26
N PHE A 284 3.34 -25.33 7.67
CA PHE A 284 3.44 -24.18 6.77
C PHE A 284 4.85 -23.60 6.74
N THR A 285 5.22 -23.04 5.60
CA THR A 285 6.48 -22.33 5.38
C THR A 285 6.20 -20.96 4.79
N LEU A 286 6.82 -19.93 5.35
CA LEU A 286 6.90 -18.57 4.83
C LEU A 286 8.31 -18.36 4.24
N GLY A 287 8.38 -17.74 3.07
CA GLY A 287 9.65 -17.35 2.46
C GLY A 287 9.48 -16.67 1.10
N PHE A 288 10.60 -16.34 0.48
CA PHE A 288 10.62 -15.84 -0.89
C PHE A 288 10.59 -16.99 -1.89
N PHE A 289 9.84 -16.81 -2.98
CA PHE A 289 9.79 -17.74 -4.11
C PHE A 289 9.87 -16.99 -5.43
N GLU A 290 10.49 -17.62 -6.43
CA GLU A 290 10.71 -17.04 -7.74
C GLU A 290 9.85 -17.73 -8.80
N THR A 291 9.24 -16.93 -9.67
CA THR A 291 8.75 -17.36 -10.98
C THR A 291 9.55 -16.60 -12.05
N ASP A 292 9.01 -15.50 -12.58
CA ASP A 292 9.75 -14.49 -13.36
C ASP A 292 10.22 -13.31 -12.48
N HIS A 293 9.62 -13.19 -11.30
CA HIS A 293 9.90 -12.20 -10.28
C HIS A 293 9.88 -12.89 -8.91
N SER A 294 10.45 -12.26 -7.88
CA SER A 294 10.44 -12.75 -6.51
C SER A 294 9.24 -12.21 -5.73
N TYR A 295 8.58 -13.12 -4.99
CA TYR A 295 7.41 -12.84 -4.16
C TYR A 295 7.63 -13.41 -2.76
N LEU A 296 7.10 -12.74 -1.75
CA LEU A 296 6.94 -13.28 -0.41
C LEU A 296 5.63 -14.07 -0.36
N GLY A 297 5.67 -15.31 0.12
CA GLY A 297 4.45 -16.10 0.27
C GLY A 297 4.53 -17.16 1.34
N ILE A 298 3.35 -17.67 1.70
CA ILE A 298 3.16 -18.80 2.60
C ILE A 298 2.68 -19.97 1.76
N TRP A 299 3.19 -21.16 2.02
CA TRP A 299 2.75 -22.40 1.39
C TRP A 299 2.76 -23.54 2.40
N HIS A 300 2.02 -24.61 2.09
CA HIS A 300 2.10 -25.82 2.89
C HIS A 300 3.40 -26.56 2.59
N SER A 301 4.17 -26.89 3.61
CA SER A 301 5.53 -27.44 3.48
C SER A 301 5.57 -28.78 2.74
N HIS A 302 4.50 -29.56 2.85
CA HIS A 302 4.39 -30.89 2.25
C HIS A 302 3.57 -30.92 0.95
N ASP A 303 3.09 -29.76 0.46
CA ASP A 303 2.40 -29.72 -0.84
C ASP A 303 3.42 -29.92 -1.97
N VAL A 304 3.29 -31.03 -2.70
CA VAL A 304 4.14 -31.36 -3.86
C VAL A 304 4.04 -30.32 -4.98
N GLN A 305 2.90 -29.61 -5.07
CA GLN A 305 2.70 -28.52 -6.04
C GLN A 305 3.24 -27.18 -5.52
N SER A 306 3.64 -27.10 -4.24
CA SER A 306 4.10 -25.90 -3.56
C SER A 306 3.15 -24.70 -3.73
N ARG A 307 1.83 -24.95 -3.74
CA ARG A 307 0.83 -23.89 -3.95
C ARG A 307 0.90 -22.85 -2.85
N LYS A 308 0.83 -21.58 -3.25
CA LYS A 308 0.95 -20.44 -2.34
C LYS A 308 -0.41 -20.12 -1.79
N VAL A 309 -0.59 -20.33 -0.48
CA VAL A 309 -1.85 -20.06 0.24
C VAL A 309 -2.01 -18.58 0.57
N TRP A 310 -0.92 -17.82 0.58
CA TRP A 310 -0.90 -16.38 0.78
C TRP A 310 0.30 -15.76 0.04
N VAL A 311 0.13 -14.54 -0.48
CA VAL A 311 1.19 -13.77 -1.15
C VAL A 311 1.17 -12.35 -0.60
N GLY A 312 2.32 -11.88 -0.10
CA GLY A 312 2.43 -10.58 0.56
C GLY A 312 2.59 -9.40 -0.39
N ASN A 313 3.13 -9.62 -1.59
CA ASN A 313 3.39 -8.57 -2.58
C ASN A 313 2.83 -8.90 -4.00
N PRO A 314 1.55 -9.30 -4.13
CA PRO A 314 1.00 -9.79 -5.40
C PRO A 314 1.05 -8.74 -6.52
N ASN A 315 0.78 -7.46 -6.23
CA ASN A 315 0.79 -6.38 -7.23
C ASN A 315 2.13 -5.59 -7.27
N ALA A 316 3.13 -6.02 -6.49
CA ALA A 316 4.44 -5.37 -6.38
C ALA A 316 5.59 -6.41 -6.33
N PRO A 317 5.75 -7.25 -7.37
CA PRO A 317 6.84 -8.22 -7.44
C PRO A 317 8.24 -7.61 -7.35
N ILE A 318 9.19 -8.33 -6.75
CA ILE A 318 10.61 -7.97 -6.74
C ILE A 318 11.24 -8.44 -8.06
N LYS A 319 11.80 -7.53 -8.86
CA LYS A 319 12.45 -7.89 -10.14
C LYS A 319 13.73 -8.70 -9.88
N SER A 320 13.94 -9.81 -10.61
CA SER A 320 15.05 -10.76 -10.39
C SER A 320 16.46 -10.18 -10.52
N THR A 321 16.63 -9.00 -11.10
CA THR A 321 17.93 -8.29 -11.15
C THR A 321 18.26 -7.49 -9.88
N SER A 322 17.36 -7.46 -8.90
CA SER A 322 17.40 -6.51 -7.77
C SER A 322 18.08 -7.09 -6.52
N GLY A 323 19.39 -7.32 -6.56
CA GLY A 323 20.23 -7.55 -5.35
C GLY A 323 19.70 -8.55 -4.29
N THR A 324 20.21 -8.46 -3.06
CA THR A 324 19.69 -9.23 -1.92
C THR A 324 18.40 -8.59 -1.40
N HIS A 325 17.39 -9.41 -1.14
CA HIS A 325 16.10 -8.98 -0.60
C HIS A 325 15.78 -9.72 0.70
N ALA A 326 14.98 -9.09 1.57
CA ALA A 326 14.66 -9.61 2.89
C ALA A 326 13.32 -9.09 3.40
N LEU A 327 12.63 -9.89 4.19
CA LEU A 327 11.54 -9.49 5.07
C LEU A 327 12.16 -8.99 6.38
N SER A 328 11.76 -7.82 6.84
CA SER A 328 12.33 -7.17 8.02
C SER A 328 11.28 -6.37 8.79
N ILE A 329 11.57 -5.99 10.02
CA ILE A 329 10.80 -5.02 10.79
C ILE A 329 11.51 -3.66 10.69
N ASP A 330 10.80 -2.59 10.36
CA ASP A 330 11.36 -1.24 10.42
C ASP A 330 11.59 -0.88 11.90
N PRO A 331 12.84 -0.65 12.36
CA PRO A 331 13.11 -0.36 13.76
C PRO A 331 12.54 1.00 14.22
N LYS A 332 12.16 1.89 13.30
CA LYS A 332 11.60 3.21 13.61
C LYS A 332 10.09 3.20 13.77
N THR A 333 9.39 2.36 13.01
CA THR A 333 7.92 2.35 12.97
C THR A 333 7.31 1.04 13.49
N GLY A 334 8.09 -0.04 13.54
CA GLY A 334 7.59 -1.39 13.81
C GLY A 334 6.94 -2.07 12.61
N ASN A 335 7.01 -1.46 11.42
CA ASN A 335 6.37 -2.02 10.23
C ASN A 335 7.05 -3.28 9.75
N LEU A 336 6.28 -4.27 9.34
CA LEU A 336 6.78 -5.35 8.51
C LEU A 336 7.08 -4.77 7.10
N ILE A 337 8.32 -4.88 6.66
CA ILE A 337 8.82 -4.29 5.42
C ILE A 337 9.54 -5.32 4.55
N ILE A 338 9.45 -5.17 3.24
CA ILE A 338 10.31 -5.87 2.29
C ILE A 338 11.44 -4.91 1.91
N VAL A 339 12.68 -5.34 2.13
CA VAL A 339 13.90 -4.57 1.86
C VAL A 339 14.62 -5.19 0.67
N VAL A 340 15.08 -4.36 -0.27
CA VAL A 340 15.86 -4.77 -1.44
C VAL A 340 17.11 -3.92 -1.54
N GLY A 341 18.29 -4.54 -1.52
CA GLY A 341 19.58 -3.85 -1.56
C GLY A 341 19.78 -2.84 -0.42
N GLY A 342 19.18 -3.11 0.76
CA GLY A 342 19.24 -2.24 1.93
C GLY A 342 18.28 -1.05 1.93
N LYS A 343 17.37 -0.95 0.96
CA LYS A 343 16.30 0.05 0.91
C LYS A 343 14.95 -0.61 1.05
N THR A 344 14.03 0.01 1.78
CA THR A 344 12.64 -0.42 1.86
C THR A 344 11.99 -0.31 0.48
N LEU A 345 11.52 -1.44 -0.06
CA LEU A 345 10.74 -1.50 -1.29
C LEU A 345 9.27 -1.17 -0.99
N MET A 346 8.72 -1.80 0.05
CA MET A 346 7.33 -1.63 0.46
C MET A 346 7.13 -1.99 1.93
N ASN A 347 6.10 -1.40 2.53
CA ASN A 347 5.59 -1.80 3.84
C ASN A 347 4.44 -2.79 3.62
N LEU A 348 4.49 -3.93 4.31
CA LEU A 348 3.41 -4.92 4.35
C LEU A 348 2.37 -4.56 5.41
N THR A 349 2.76 -3.78 6.42
CA THR A 349 1.88 -3.30 7.49
C THR A 349 1.94 -1.78 7.60
N ASP A 350 0.93 -1.22 8.26
CA ASP A 350 0.87 0.19 8.65
C ASP A 350 0.66 0.32 10.16
N LEU A 351 1.72 0.02 10.91
CA LEU A 351 1.82 0.03 12.36
C LEU A 351 2.46 1.32 12.86
N GLN A 352 1.96 1.76 14.01
CA GLN A 352 2.38 2.95 14.75
C GLN A 352 3.01 2.56 16.09
N ALA A 353 3.88 1.55 16.08
CA ALA A 353 4.42 0.97 17.33
C ALA A 353 5.49 1.85 18.01
N GLY A 354 5.83 3.00 17.42
CA GLY A 354 6.89 3.90 17.89
C GLY A 354 8.30 3.35 17.64
N PRO A 355 9.35 4.08 18.06
CA PRO A 355 10.74 3.67 17.87
C PRO A 355 11.14 2.54 18.84
N ASN A 356 11.87 1.54 18.34
CA ASN A 356 12.32 0.34 19.07
C ASN A 356 11.19 -0.52 19.72
N PRO A 357 10.17 -0.94 18.96
CA PRO A 357 9.11 -1.75 19.52
C PRO A 357 9.60 -3.19 19.75
N SER A 358 9.22 -3.79 20.88
CA SER A 358 9.52 -5.19 21.19
C SER A 358 8.56 -6.10 20.42
N LEU A 359 8.85 -6.32 19.14
CA LEU A 359 8.00 -7.07 18.23
C LEU A 359 8.63 -8.42 17.89
N THR A 360 7.78 -9.43 17.76
CA THR A 360 8.17 -10.75 17.26
C THR A 360 7.17 -11.24 16.23
N THR A 361 7.60 -12.14 15.36
CA THR A 361 6.76 -12.73 14.33
C THR A 361 6.68 -14.23 14.50
N THR A 362 5.49 -14.80 14.29
CA THR A 362 5.25 -16.24 14.42
C THR A 362 4.40 -16.72 13.26
N LEU A 363 4.78 -17.85 12.65
CA LEU A 363 3.94 -18.58 11.69
C LEU A 363 3.24 -19.73 12.41
N GLU A 364 1.90 -19.69 12.43
CA GLU A 364 1.07 -20.72 13.04
C GLU A 364 0.84 -21.94 12.13
N ASP A 365 0.46 -23.08 12.72
CA ASP A 365 0.20 -24.33 12.00
C ASP A 365 -1.11 -24.34 11.21
N ASN A 366 -1.94 -23.30 11.32
CA ASN A 366 -3.09 -23.03 10.46
C ASN A 366 -2.71 -22.19 9.22
N GLY A 367 -1.45 -21.74 9.10
CA GLY A 367 -0.97 -20.90 8.00
C GLY A 367 -1.09 -19.38 8.26
N ASN A 368 -1.55 -18.97 9.44
CA ASN A 368 -1.63 -17.56 9.82
C ASN A 368 -0.25 -17.04 10.25
N PHE A 369 0.20 -15.95 9.64
CA PHE A 369 1.46 -15.29 9.98
C PHE A 369 1.17 -14.05 10.80
N LEU A 370 1.64 -14.05 12.04
CA LEU A 370 1.34 -13.06 13.05
C LEU A 370 2.54 -12.15 13.30
N LEU A 371 2.28 -10.85 13.43
CA LEU A 371 3.18 -9.89 14.05
C LEU A 371 2.58 -9.50 15.39
N ILE A 372 3.30 -9.84 16.47
CA ILE A 372 2.82 -9.70 17.84
C ILE A 372 3.76 -8.83 18.65
N ASN A 373 3.19 -8.14 19.63
CA ASN A 373 3.98 -7.48 20.66
C ASN A 373 4.53 -8.54 21.62
N ALA A 374 5.87 -8.62 21.73
CA ALA A 374 6.55 -9.64 22.54
C ALA A 374 6.35 -9.45 24.06
N VAL A 375 5.84 -8.30 24.51
CA VAL A 375 5.63 -8.00 25.93
C VAL A 375 4.26 -8.50 26.40
N ASP A 376 3.19 -8.10 25.72
CA ASP A 376 1.81 -8.38 26.13
C ASP A 376 1.10 -9.44 25.27
N THR A 377 1.79 -9.97 24.25
CA THR A 377 1.28 -10.97 23.28
C THR A 377 0.09 -10.52 22.44
N SER A 378 -0.19 -9.22 22.39
CA SER A 378 -1.22 -8.67 21.53
C SER A 378 -0.87 -8.85 20.04
N ILE A 379 -1.87 -9.23 19.24
CA ILE A 379 -1.74 -9.35 17.79
C ILE A 379 -1.87 -7.94 17.18
N LEU A 380 -0.80 -7.48 16.54
CA LEU A 380 -0.76 -6.17 15.88
C LEU A 380 -1.15 -6.28 14.41
N TRP A 381 -0.79 -7.40 13.78
CA TRP A 381 -1.13 -7.70 12.40
C TRP A 381 -1.11 -9.20 12.14
N GLN A 382 -1.93 -9.67 11.20
CA GLN A 382 -1.98 -11.07 10.79
C GLN A 382 -2.28 -11.24 9.30
N SER A 383 -1.73 -12.29 8.67
CA SER A 383 -1.94 -12.53 7.24
C SER A 383 -3.38 -12.89 6.88
N PHE A 384 -4.15 -13.45 7.82
CA PHE A 384 -5.55 -13.82 7.60
C PHE A 384 -6.49 -12.62 7.39
N ASP A 385 -6.09 -11.42 7.83
CA ASP A 385 -6.83 -10.18 7.56
C ASP A 385 -6.51 -9.62 6.16
N HIS A 386 -5.65 -10.29 5.39
CA HIS A 386 -5.24 -9.92 4.04
C HIS A 386 -5.29 -11.12 3.07
N PRO A 387 -6.47 -11.73 2.84
CA PRO A 387 -6.62 -12.84 1.91
C PRO A 387 -6.16 -12.52 0.48
N THR A 388 -5.64 -13.53 -0.20
CA THR A 388 -5.40 -13.50 -1.66
C THR A 388 -6.52 -14.25 -2.39
N ASN A 389 -6.22 -15.33 -3.09
CA ASN A 389 -7.15 -16.15 -3.87
C ASN A 389 -7.61 -17.41 -3.12
N ILE A 390 -7.12 -17.64 -1.90
CA ILE A 390 -7.36 -18.87 -1.14
C ILE A 390 -8.03 -18.56 0.19
N LEU A 391 -9.03 -19.37 0.53
CA LEU A 391 -9.64 -19.43 1.86
C LEU A 391 -9.25 -20.76 2.51
N LEU A 392 -8.55 -20.67 3.65
CA LEU A 392 -8.13 -21.81 4.45
C LEU A 392 -9.19 -22.17 5.52
N PRO A 393 -9.17 -23.40 6.08
CA PRO A 393 -10.01 -23.76 7.21
C PRO A 393 -9.80 -22.79 8.39
N GLY A 394 -10.88 -22.37 9.04
CA GLY A 394 -10.87 -21.39 10.14
C GLY A 394 -10.68 -19.93 9.72
N MET A 395 -10.40 -19.65 8.44
CA MET A 395 -10.28 -18.28 7.92
C MET A 395 -11.66 -17.63 7.74
N LYS A 396 -11.80 -16.35 8.09
CA LYS A 396 -13.06 -15.60 8.00
C LYS A 396 -13.19 -14.87 6.65
N LEU A 397 -14.33 -15.01 5.99
CA LEU A 397 -14.72 -14.27 4.78
C LEU A 397 -16.00 -13.47 5.04
N GLY A 398 -15.99 -12.14 4.91
CA GLY A 398 -17.13 -11.30 5.28
C GLY A 398 -16.71 -9.97 5.90
N SER A 399 -17.55 -9.38 6.77
CA SER A 399 -17.36 -8.00 7.25
C SER A 399 -17.37 -7.88 8.77
N ASN A 400 -16.46 -7.05 9.30
CA ASN A 400 -16.51 -6.54 10.66
C ASN A 400 -17.31 -5.23 10.67
N MET A 401 -18.43 -5.23 11.39
CA MET A 401 -19.35 -4.09 11.47
C MET A 401 -18.80 -2.94 12.33
N LYS A 402 -17.86 -3.21 13.26
CA LYS A 402 -17.21 -2.18 14.09
C LYS A 402 -16.15 -1.42 13.31
N THR A 403 -15.32 -2.12 12.54
CA THR A 403 -14.21 -1.51 11.79
C THR A 403 -14.59 -1.13 10.36
N SER A 404 -15.79 -1.50 9.88
CA SER A 404 -16.22 -1.37 8.48
C SER A 404 -15.25 -2.05 7.49
N HIS A 405 -14.52 -3.06 7.97
CA HIS A 405 -13.55 -3.80 7.16
C HIS A 405 -14.21 -5.05 6.59
N THR A 406 -14.06 -5.28 5.28
CA THR A 406 -14.63 -6.43 4.57
C THR A 406 -13.52 -7.26 3.92
N LEU A 407 -13.43 -8.52 4.33
CA LEU A 407 -12.55 -9.53 3.77
C LEU A 407 -13.21 -10.20 2.56
N THR A 408 -12.50 -10.20 1.44
CA THR A 408 -12.90 -10.83 0.17
C THR A 408 -11.72 -11.59 -0.42
N LEU A 409 -11.97 -12.66 -1.18
CA LEU A 409 -10.91 -13.28 -1.97
C LEU A 409 -10.84 -12.63 -3.35
N THR A 410 -9.63 -12.45 -3.87
CA THR A 410 -9.40 -11.97 -5.23
C THR A 410 -8.64 -13.03 -6.00
N SER A 411 -9.14 -13.44 -7.16
CA SER A 411 -8.46 -14.41 -8.01
C SER A 411 -7.10 -13.87 -8.44
N TRP A 412 -6.18 -14.76 -8.78
CA TRP A 412 -4.99 -14.35 -9.54
C TRP A 412 -5.37 -13.93 -10.97
N LEU A 413 -4.48 -13.18 -11.61
CA LEU A 413 -4.62 -12.74 -12.99
C LEU A 413 -4.51 -13.91 -13.97
N SER A 414 -3.59 -14.83 -13.71
CA SER A 414 -3.44 -16.11 -14.38
C SER A 414 -2.92 -17.16 -13.40
N ASP A 415 -2.82 -18.42 -13.83
CA ASP A 415 -2.25 -19.49 -12.98
C ASP A 415 -0.75 -19.29 -12.71
N GLN A 416 -0.09 -18.34 -13.38
CA GLN A 416 1.33 -18.04 -13.27
C GLN A 416 1.62 -16.64 -12.67
N ILE A 417 0.66 -15.72 -12.75
CA ILE A 417 0.80 -14.33 -12.30
C ILE A 417 -0.14 -14.07 -11.13
N SER A 418 0.43 -13.84 -9.96
CA SER A 418 -0.28 -13.62 -8.69
C SER A 418 -0.89 -12.23 -8.52
N ASP A 419 -0.68 -11.31 -9.47
CA ASP A 419 -1.38 -10.03 -9.57
C ASP A 419 -2.91 -10.22 -9.45
N SER A 420 -3.59 -9.18 -8.98
CA SER A 420 -5.04 -9.21 -8.83
C SER A 420 -5.77 -9.44 -10.16
N GLY A 421 -6.56 -10.51 -10.21
CA GLY A 421 -7.31 -10.95 -11.37
C GLY A 421 -8.72 -10.36 -11.49
N ALA A 422 -9.52 -11.00 -12.35
CA ALA A 422 -10.83 -10.47 -12.74
C ALA A 422 -11.95 -10.76 -11.74
N PHE A 423 -11.78 -11.73 -10.82
CA PHE A 423 -12.84 -12.23 -9.96
C PHE A 423 -12.62 -11.91 -8.49
N ILE A 424 -13.70 -11.54 -7.81
CA ILE A 424 -13.74 -11.32 -6.36
C ILE A 424 -14.84 -12.21 -5.78
N LEU A 425 -14.54 -12.97 -4.73
CA LEU A 425 -15.49 -13.75 -3.95
C LEU A 425 -15.80 -13.01 -2.64
N SER A 426 -17.08 -12.76 -2.39
CA SER A 426 -17.58 -12.09 -1.19
C SER A 426 -18.72 -12.86 -0.52
N TRP A 427 -18.83 -12.68 0.80
CA TRP A 427 -19.97 -13.11 1.59
C TRP A 427 -20.98 -11.97 1.68
N GLU A 428 -22.18 -12.15 1.13
CA GLU A 428 -23.19 -11.09 0.98
C GLU A 428 -24.47 -11.37 1.78
N PRO A 429 -24.91 -10.43 2.63
CA PRO A 429 -26.20 -10.50 3.31
C PRO A 429 -27.30 -9.72 2.58
N MET A 430 -28.48 -10.34 2.39
CA MET A 430 -29.72 -9.59 2.07
C MET A 430 -30.65 -9.49 3.29
N GLU A 431 -30.79 -10.56 4.09
CA GLU A 431 -31.51 -10.67 5.38
C GLU A 431 -30.89 -11.85 6.21
N GLU A 432 -31.23 -12.02 7.50
CA GLU A 432 -30.69 -13.13 8.36
C GLU A 432 -30.80 -14.52 7.71
N ALA A 433 -31.85 -14.76 6.92
CA ALA A 433 -32.14 -16.03 6.27
C ALA A 433 -31.59 -16.17 4.83
N SER A 434 -30.88 -15.18 4.29
CA SER A 434 -30.48 -15.14 2.85
C SER A 434 -29.01 -14.78 2.64
N GLN A 435 -28.14 -15.46 3.39
CA GLN A 435 -26.69 -15.29 3.29
C GLN A 435 -26.13 -16.20 2.20
N ARG A 436 -25.25 -15.65 1.35
CA ARG A 436 -24.71 -16.38 0.19
C ARG A 436 -23.30 -15.95 -0.16
N LEU A 437 -22.57 -16.84 -0.80
CA LEU A 437 -21.34 -16.51 -1.53
C LEU A 437 -21.70 -15.94 -2.90
N THR A 438 -20.97 -14.91 -3.30
CA THR A 438 -21.15 -14.26 -4.59
C THR A 438 -19.79 -14.02 -5.23
N ILE A 439 -19.64 -14.45 -6.47
CA ILE A 439 -18.50 -14.12 -7.32
C ILE A 439 -18.88 -12.93 -8.17
N ARG A 440 -18.09 -11.85 -8.10
CA ARG A 440 -18.16 -10.71 -9.00
C ARG A 440 -17.01 -10.73 -9.98
N ARG A 441 -17.30 -10.52 -11.27
CA ARG A 441 -16.30 -10.36 -12.32
C ARG A 441 -16.20 -8.89 -12.70
N ARG A 442 -15.02 -8.28 -12.53
CA ARG A 442 -14.76 -6.85 -12.80
C ARG A 442 -15.85 -5.93 -12.18
N GLY A 443 -16.28 -6.26 -10.96
CA GLY A 443 -17.31 -5.53 -10.21
C GLY A 443 -18.77 -5.96 -10.46
N LYS A 444 -19.06 -6.76 -11.50
CA LYS A 444 -20.43 -7.20 -11.81
C LYS A 444 -20.74 -8.58 -11.25
N PRO A 445 -21.95 -8.86 -10.72
CA PRO A 445 -22.36 -10.20 -10.31
C PRO A 445 -22.17 -11.20 -11.46
N TYR A 446 -21.53 -12.34 -11.16
CA TYR A 446 -21.20 -13.36 -12.14
C TYR A 446 -21.79 -14.72 -11.76
N TRP A 447 -21.65 -15.11 -10.49
CA TRP A 447 -22.16 -16.36 -9.95
C TRP A 447 -22.56 -16.19 -8.48
N THR A 448 -23.51 -16.99 -7.99
CA THR A 448 -23.89 -17.07 -6.58
C THR A 448 -24.07 -18.52 -6.13
N SER A 449 -23.70 -18.81 -4.88
CA SER A 449 -23.99 -20.10 -4.24
C SER A 449 -25.47 -20.31 -3.95
N GLY A 450 -26.27 -19.24 -4.06
CA GLY A 450 -27.60 -19.17 -3.47
C GLY A 450 -27.51 -19.22 -1.94
N ASN A 451 -28.67 -19.25 -1.28
CA ASN A 451 -28.71 -19.13 0.17
C ASN A 451 -28.08 -20.36 0.85
N LEU A 452 -27.33 -20.11 1.92
CA LEU A 452 -26.87 -21.14 2.84
C LEU A 452 -28.03 -21.54 3.77
N TYR A 453 -28.44 -22.80 3.71
CA TYR A 453 -29.43 -23.37 4.62
C TYR A 453 -28.95 -24.73 5.12
N ASN A 454 -28.88 -24.91 6.44
CA ASN A 454 -28.55 -26.19 7.08
C ASN A 454 -27.33 -26.91 6.47
N GLN A 455 -26.17 -26.23 6.46
CA GLN A 455 -24.91 -26.76 5.89
C GLN A 455 -24.95 -27.02 4.37
N THR A 456 -25.93 -26.48 3.62
CA THR A 456 -26.04 -26.65 2.17
C THR A 456 -26.22 -25.33 1.45
N PHE A 457 -25.52 -25.18 0.32
CA PHE A 457 -25.69 -24.04 -0.58
C PHE A 457 -26.59 -24.44 -1.74
N GLN A 458 -27.55 -23.60 -2.13
CA GLN A 458 -28.51 -23.95 -3.19
C GLN A 458 -27.87 -24.38 -4.52
N TYR A 459 -26.73 -23.80 -4.91
CA TYR A 459 -26.09 -24.00 -6.21
C TYR A 459 -24.67 -24.57 -6.16
N MET A 460 -24.21 -25.07 -5.00
CA MET A 460 -22.91 -25.79 -4.89
C MET A 460 -23.14 -27.30 -4.76
N PHE A 461 -23.64 -27.92 -5.82
CA PHE A 461 -24.13 -29.31 -5.79
C PHE A 461 -23.06 -30.34 -5.37
N GLU A 462 -21.82 -30.19 -5.84
CA GLU A 462 -20.71 -31.10 -5.50
C GLU A 462 -20.31 -31.04 -4.02
N LEU A 463 -20.43 -29.85 -3.41
CA LEU A 463 -20.19 -29.67 -1.97
C LEU A 463 -21.32 -30.30 -1.14
N ASN A 464 -22.56 -30.19 -1.62
CA ASN A 464 -23.74 -30.75 -0.96
C ASN A 464 -23.84 -32.28 -1.05
N TYR A 465 -22.97 -32.93 -1.84
CA TYR A 465 -22.98 -34.38 -1.95
C TYR A 465 -22.65 -35.01 -0.58
N PRO A 466 -23.34 -36.08 -0.12
CA PRO A 466 -23.25 -36.55 1.26
C PRO A 466 -21.84 -36.82 1.79
N ASN A 467 -20.92 -37.31 0.94
CA ASN A 467 -19.53 -37.58 1.31
C ASN A 467 -18.68 -36.31 1.47
N SER A 468 -19.02 -35.25 0.75
CA SER A 468 -18.36 -33.94 0.86
C SER A 468 -18.93 -33.19 2.06
N GLN A 469 -20.26 -33.16 2.17
CA GLN A 469 -20.98 -32.47 3.22
C GLN A 469 -20.62 -32.97 4.63
N SER A 470 -20.38 -34.27 4.81
CA SER A 470 -19.99 -34.82 6.12
C SER A 470 -18.59 -34.42 6.58
N ARG A 471 -17.75 -33.87 5.68
CA ARG A 471 -16.37 -33.46 5.99
C ARG A 471 -16.19 -31.95 6.10
N TYR A 472 -17.16 -31.17 5.61
CA TYR A 472 -17.14 -29.70 5.68
C TYR A 472 -18.13 -29.21 6.71
N ASN A 473 -17.64 -28.55 7.75
CA ASN A 473 -18.47 -27.88 8.73
C ASN A 473 -18.49 -26.38 8.46
N LEU A 474 -19.55 -25.92 7.79
CA LEU A 474 -19.72 -24.52 7.40
C LEU A 474 -20.31 -23.73 8.57
N THR A 475 -19.70 -22.60 8.90
CA THR A 475 -20.14 -21.70 9.96
C THR A 475 -20.39 -20.31 9.39
N SER A 476 -21.59 -19.79 9.64
CA SER A 476 -21.95 -18.42 9.33
C SER A 476 -22.29 -17.65 10.61
N ILE A 477 -21.57 -16.57 10.86
CA ILE A 477 -21.82 -15.63 11.96
C ILE A 477 -22.57 -14.43 11.40
N TYR A 478 -23.66 -14.05 12.05
CA TYR A 478 -24.40 -12.84 11.72
C TYR A 478 -24.89 -12.16 13.00
N ASN A 479 -24.21 -11.10 13.39
CA ASN A 479 -24.60 -10.27 14.52
C ASN A 479 -24.26 -8.79 14.26
N ASN A 480 -24.47 -7.93 15.26
CA ASN A 480 -24.24 -6.49 15.15
C ASN A 480 -22.75 -6.10 15.04
N GLU A 481 -21.83 -7.03 15.33
CA GLU A 481 -20.38 -6.80 15.35
C GLU A 481 -19.69 -7.43 14.15
N GLU A 482 -20.14 -8.62 13.74
CA GLU A 482 -19.45 -9.47 12.77
C GLU A 482 -20.46 -10.19 11.87
N ARG A 483 -20.12 -10.26 10.58
CA ARG A 483 -20.87 -10.98 9.54
C ARG A 483 -19.90 -11.78 8.69
N TYR A 484 -19.64 -13.04 9.06
CA TYR A 484 -18.59 -13.86 8.44
C TYR A 484 -19.07 -15.26 8.08
N PHE A 485 -18.52 -15.78 7.00
CA PHE A 485 -18.51 -17.18 6.64
C PHE A 485 -17.12 -17.75 6.89
N MET A 486 -17.07 -18.96 7.43
CA MET A 486 -15.86 -19.76 7.54
C MET A 486 -16.25 -21.23 7.43
N TYR A 487 -15.26 -22.10 7.21
CA TYR A 487 -15.47 -23.53 7.27
C TYR A 487 -14.37 -24.20 8.08
N GLU A 488 -14.72 -25.32 8.69
CA GLU A 488 -13.77 -26.29 9.23
C GLU A 488 -13.82 -27.56 8.40
N TYR A 489 -12.72 -28.30 8.37
CA TYR A 489 -12.63 -29.58 7.67
C TYR A 489 -12.35 -30.71 8.67
N GLU A 490 -13.23 -31.71 8.68
CA GLU A 490 -13.10 -32.91 9.49
C GLU A 490 -12.53 -34.05 8.61
N GLY A 491 -11.21 -34.25 8.68
CA GLY A 491 -10.49 -35.31 7.97
C GLY A 491 -9.06 -35.51 8.47
N SER A 492 -8.19 -36.16 7.70
CA SER A 492 -6.80 -36.37 8.10
C SER A 492 -6.08 -35.04 8.26
N GLU A 493 -5.22 -34.91 9.27
CA GLU A 493 -4.40 -33.70 9.46
C GLU A 493 -3.41 -33.45 8.31
N ASP A 494 -3.14 -34.46 7.48
CA ASP A 494 -2.29 -34.38 6.30
C ASP A 494 -3.04 -33.94 5.03
N ASP A 495 -4.38 -33.86 5.08
CA ASP A 495 -5.21 -33.53 3.92
C ASP A 495 -5.28 -32.00 3.69
N LEU A 496 -4.81 -31.56 2.50
CA LEU A 496 -4.67 -30.15 2.12
C LEU A 496 -5.98 -29.52 1.62
N HIS A 497 -6.91 -29.21 2.54
CA HIS A 497 -8.19 -28.59 2.18
C HIS A 497 -8.11 -27.08 2.12
N MET A 498 -8.34 -26.51 0.94
CA MET A 498 -8.33 -25.08 0.71
C MET A 498 -9.28 -24.73 -0.44
N TRP A 499 -10.01 -23.63 -0.29
CA TRP A 499 -10.94 -23.12 -1.29
C TRP A 499 -10.20 -22.11 -2.19
N ILE A 500 -9.98 -22.47 -3.46
CA ILE A 500 -9.19 -21.67 -4.40
C ILE A 500 -10.10 -20.97 -5.42
N LEU A 501 -10.07 -19.64 -5.45
CA LEU A 501 -10.72 -18.84 -6.50
C LEU A 501 -9.79 -18.71 -7.72
N THR A 502 -10.16 -19.34 -8.83
CA THR A 502 -9.30 -19.43 -10.02
C THR A 502 -9.44 -18.20 -10.94
N PRO A 503 -8.46 -17.96 -11.83
CA PRO A 503 -8.56 -16.93 -12.88
C PRO A 503 -9.71 -17.14 -13.88
N LYS A 504 -10.32 -18.33 -13.90
CA LYS A 504 -11.51 -18.67 -14.70
C LYS A 504 -12.82 -18.31 -13.99
N GLY A 505 -12.76 -17.99 -12.69
CA GLY A 505 -13.93 -17.69 -11.86
C GLY A 505 -14.55 -18.93 -11.21
N GLN A 506 -13.75 -19.99 -11.06
CA GLN A 506 -14.17 -21.22 -10.38
C GLN A 506 -13.74 -21.22 -8.92
N ILE A 507 -14.47 -21.95 -8.08
CA ILE A 507 -14.00 -22.32 -6.76
C ILE A 507 -13.63 -23.82 -6.75
N LEU A 508 -12.38 -24.12 -6.39
CA LEU A 508 -11.82 -25.48 -6.36
C LEU A 508 -11.47 -25.92 -4.93
N ASP A 509 -11.63 -27.23 -4.67
CA ASP A 509 -10.97 -27.90 -3.54
C ASP A 509 -9.53 -28.27 -3.90
N GLY A 510 -8.56 -27.73 -3.16
CA GLY A 510 -7.14 -27.98 -3.38
C GLY A 510 -6.71 -29.46 -3.25
N ASN A 511 -7.41 -30.30 -2.50
CA ASN A 511 -6.99 -31.70 -2.32
C ASN A 511 -7.54 -32.65 -3.42
N GLN A 512 -8.78 -32.43 -3.84
CA GLN A 512 -9.50 -33.37 -4.73
C GLN A 512 -9.62 -32.87 -6.17
N ASN A 513 -9.10 -31.67 -6.49
CA ASN A 513 -9.37 -30.94 -7.74
C ASN A 513 -10.88 -30.87 -8.05
N THR A 514 -11.73 -31.00 -7.02
CA THR A 514 -13.18 -30.95 -7.15
C THR A 514 -13.56 -29.51 -7.41
N VAL A 515 -14.32 -29.28 -8.48
CA VAL A 515 -14.79 -27.97 -8.87
C VAL A 515 -16.19 -27.77 -8.29
N TRP A 516 -16.39 -26.74 -7.47
CA TRP A 516 -17.70 -26.47 -6.88
C TRP A 516 -18.61 -25.60 -7.75
N THR A 517 -18.05 -24.93 -8.77
CA THR A 517 -18.78 -23.98 -9.61
C THR A 517 -18.48 -24.20 -11.11
N PRO A 518 -19.37 -23.77 -12.02
CA PRO A 518 -19.14 -23.88 -13.46
C PRO A 518 -17.87 -23.15 -13.94
N GLU A 519 -17.24 -23.63 -15.02
CA GLU A 519 -16.04 -23.01 -15.61
C GLU A 519 -16.33 -21.61 -16.17
N PHE A 520 -17.46 -21.45 -16.87
CA PHE A 520 -17.94 -20.17 -17.36
C PHE A 520 -19.45 -20.00 -17.15
N CYS A 521 -19.86 -18.76 -16.85
CA CYS A 521 -21.27 -18.39 -16.82
C CYS A 521 -21.68 -17.77 -18.16
N TYR A 522 -22.52 -18.50 -18.89
CA TYR A 522 -22.98 -18.14 -20.24
C TYR A 522 -24.26 -17.27 -20.25
N GLY A 523 -24.85 -17.03 -19.08
CA GLY A 523 -26.01 -16.14 -18.90
C GLY A 523 -27.38 -16.79 -19.04
N TYR A 524 -27.47 -18.05 -19.46
CA TYR A 524 -28.73 -18.81 -19.58
C TYR A 524 -28.83 -20.00 -18.59
N ASN A 525 -27.71 -20.43 -18.01
CA ASN A 525 -27.64 -21.56 -17.06
C ASN A 525 -27.88 -21.11 -15.61
N SER A 526 -29.09 -20.64 -15.29
CA SER A 526 -29.41 -20.19 -13.92
C SER A 526 -29.50 -21.34 -12.90
N GLY A 527 -29.62 -22.59 -13.35
CA GLY A 527 -29.70 -23.79 -12.51
C GLY A 527 -28.46 -24.06 -11.65
N ASP A 528 -27.29 -23.57 -12.07
CA ASP A 528 -26.00 -23.82 -11.41
C ASP A 528 -25.42 -22.57 -10.72
N GLY A 529 -26.28 -21.57 -10.44
CA GLY A 529 -25.91 -20.35 -9.71
C GLY A 529 -25.32 -19.22 -10.56
N CYS A 530 -25.15 -19.42 -11.87
CA CYS A 530 -24.76 -18.34 -12.77
C CYS A 530 -25.84 -17.26 -12.87
N ILE A 531 -25.43 -15.99 -12.82
CA ILE A 531 -26.37 -14.86 -12.91
C ILE A 531 -26.94 -14.77 -14.33
N GLU A 532 -28.27 -14.78 -14.43
CA GLU A 532 -28.98 -14.70 -15.71
C GLU A 532 -28.75 -13.34 -16.39
N SER A 533 -28.51 -13.36 -17.70
CA SER A 533 -28.33 -12.16 -18.52
C SER A 533 -28.96 -12.34 -19.89
N SER A 534 -29.32 -11.25 -20.56
CA SER A 534 -29.96 -11.32 -21.87
C SER A 534 -29.02 -11.98 -22.90
N LEU A 535 -29.39 -13.18 -23.38
CA LEU A 535 -28.71 -13.86 -24.47
C LEU A 535 -28.56 -12.94 -25.69
N ILE A 536 -27.36 -12.87 -26.26
CA ILE A 536 -27.13 -12.14 -27.52
C ILE A 536 -27.78 -12.91 -28.66
N GLN A 537 -28.36 -12.21 -29.64
CA GLN A 537 -29.14 -12.78 -30.75
C GLN A 537 -28.48 -13.92 -31.54
N CYS A 538 -27.16 -14.07 -31.46
CA CYS A 538 -26.38 -15.07 -32.21
C CYS A 538 -25.86 -16.25 -31.35
N ARG A 539 -26.21 -16.32 -30.06
CA ARG A 539 -25.86 -17.43 -29.16
C ARG A 539 -27.13 -18.15 -28.72
N ARG A 540 -27.07 -19.48 -28.65
CA ARG A 540 -28.15 -20.37 -28.22
C ARG A 540 -27.80 -20.98 -26.86
N GLU A 541 -28.82 -21.45 -26.14
CA GLU A 541 -28.68 -22.18 -24.87
C GLU A 541 -27.89 -23.50 -24.97
N VAL A 542 -27.48 -23.91 -26.17
CA VAL A 542 -26.66 -25.11 -26.41
C VAL A 542 -25.22 -24.78 -26.81
N ASP A 543 -24.91 -23.50 -27.02
CA ASP A 543 -23.56 -23.10 -27.41
C ASP A 543 -22.71 -22.97 -26.14
N TYR A 544 -21.56 -23.62 -26.11
CA TYR A 544 -20.58 -23.51 -25.03
C TYR A 544 -19.17 -23.67 -25.59
N PHE A 545 -18.16 -23.23 -24.84
CA PHE A 545 -16.77 -23.48 -25.19
C PHE A 545 -16.27 -24.76 -24.54
N SER A 546 -15.54 -25.56 -25.32
CA SER A 546 -14.76 -26.68 -24.82
C SER A 546 -13.27 -26.44 -25.05
N GLU A 547 -12.47 -26.76 -24.05
CA GLU A 547 -11.01 -26.72 -24.15
C GLU A 547 -10.53 -27.92 -24.97
N ASN A 548 -9.84 -27.66 -26.08
CA ASN A 548 -9.37 -28.70 -26.99
C ASN A 548 -7.90 -28.47 -27.37
N ASN A 549 -7.19 -29.58 -27.58
CA ASN A 549 -5.82 -29.57 -28.09
C ASN A 549 -5.84 -29.60 -29.63
N GLY A 550 -5.33 -28.54 -30.26
CA GLY A 550 -5.32 -28.41 -31.71
C GLY A 550 -5.20 -26.96 -32.17
N ASP A 551 -5.37 -26.75 -33.46
CA ASP A 551 -5.28 -25.45 -34.10
C ASP A 551 -6.46 -25.20 -35.04
N PHE A 552 -6.86 -23.92 -35.13
CA PHE A 552 -7.80 -23.50 -36.16
C PHE A 552 -7.13 -23.54 -37.54
N ALA A 553 -7.88 -23.90 -38.57
CA ALA A 553 -7.34 -23.98 -39.92
C ALA A 553 -6.85 -22.61 -40.43
N PRO A 554 -5.87 -22.56 -41.35
CA PRO A 554 -5.31 -21.30 -41.84
C PRO A 554 -6.32 -20.41 -42.58
N ASP A 555 -7.47 -20.96 -42.98
CA ASP A 555 -8.53 -20.29 -43.74
C ASP A 555 -9.53 -19.53 -42.85
N MET A 556 -9.25 -19.37 -41.55
CA MET A 556 -10.04 -18.53 -40.66
C MET A 556 -10.15 -17.10 -41.19
N THR A 557 -11.36 -16.55 -41.15
CA THR A 557 -11.65 -15.21 -41.71
C THR A 557 -10.95 -14.07 -40.96
N LYS A 558 -10.62 -14.25 -39.68
CA LYS A 558 -9.90 -13.26 -38.87
C LYS A 558 -9.20 -13.92 -37.69
N TYR A 559 -7.95 -13.52 -37.44
CA TYR A 559 -7.18 -13.83 -36.23
C TYR A 559 -6.78 -12.51 -35.57
N ILE A 560 -7.16 -12.30 -34.31
CA ILE A 560 -6.84 -11.10 -33.53
C ILE A 560 -6.00 -11.51 -32.33
N VAL A 561 -4.87 -10.83 -32.16
CA VAL A 561 -4.02 -10.96 -30.97
C VAL A 561 -4.05 -9.62 -30.23
N ASP A 562 -4.32 -9.68 -28.94
CA ASP A 562 -4.31 -8.57 -28.01
C ASP A 562 -3.39 -8.95 -26.84
N ASP A 563 -2.11 -8.58 -26.97
CA ASP A 563 -1.05 -8.91 -26.00
C ASP A 563 -1.07 -8.04 -24.74
N ASN A 564 -2.20 -7.38 -24.45
CA ASN A 564 -2.34 -6.63 -23.21
C ASN A 564 -2.26 -7.58 -22.01
N SER A 565 -1.19 -7.43 -21.22
CA SER A 565 -0.90 -8.25 -20.05
C SER A 565 -1.94 -8.12 -18.92
N SER A 566 -2.82 -7.10 -18.95
CA SER A 566 -3.89 -6.95 -17.95
C SER A 566 -5.13 -7.84 -18.21
N LEU A 567 -5.14 -8.58 -19.31
CA LEU A 567 -6.26 -9.43 -19.73
C LEU A 567 -6.07 -10.85 -19.20
N SER A 568 -7.08 -11.37 -18.49
CA SER A 568 -7.13 -12.78 -18.11
C SER A 568 -7.89 -13.61 -19.14
N ILE A 569 -7.82 -14.94 -19.02
CA ILE A 569 -8.57 -15.87 -19.86
C ILE A 569 -10.08 -15.59 -19.86
N SER A 570 -10.62 -15.11 -18.73
CA SER A 570 -12.03 -14.70 -18.63
C SER A 570 -12.37 -13.45 -19.44
N ASP A 571 -11.41 -12.55 -19.66
CA ASP A 571 -11.59 -11.41 -20.58
C ASP A 571 -11.64 -11.89 -22.03
N CYS A 572 -10.84 -12.91 -22.38
CA CYS A 572 -10.88 -13.52 -23.70
C CYS A 572 -12.21 -14.25 -23.94
N PHE A 573 -12.71 -14.97 -22.93
CA PHE A 573 -14.04 -15.58 -22.94
C PHE A 573 -15.13 -14.55 -23.26
N VAL A 574 -15.21 -13.45 -22.51
CA VAL A 574 -16.26 -12.43 -22.72
C VAL A 574 -16.13 -11.75 -24.08
N LYS A 575 -14.90 -11.43 -24.53
CA LYS A 575 -14.67 -10.88 -25.87
C LYS A 575 -15.18 -11.80 -26.97
N CYS A 576 -14.89 -13.10 -26.87
CA CYS A 576 -15.31 -14.10 -27.86
C CYS A 576 -16.81 -14.43 -27.77
N TRP A 577 -17.36 -14.57 -26.56
CA TRP A 577 -18.78 -14.87 -26.35
C TRP A 577 -19.67 -13.78 -26.95
N ASN A 578 -19.26 -12.51 -26.82
CA ASN A 578 -19.99 -11.35 -27.32
C ASN A 578 -19.76 -11.05 -28.82
N ASP A 579 -18.81 -11.73 -29.49
CA ASP A 579 -18.59 -11.60 -30.94
C ASP A 579 -19.18 -12.80 -31.67
N CYS A 580 -20.28 -12.58 -32.40
CA CYS A 580 -20.99 -13.61 -33.15
C CYS A 580 -20.15 -14.35 -34.20
N THR A 581 -19.05 -13.75 -34.65
CA THR A 581 -18.14 -14.37 -35.60
C THR A 581 -17.07 -15.24 -34.94
N CYS A 582 -16.91 -15.13 -33.62
CA CYS A 582 -15.90 -15.87 -32.88
C CYS A 582 -16.18 -17.37 -32.86
N ALA A 583 -15.17 -18.14 -33.24
CA ALA A 583 -15.13 -19.60 -33.19
C ALA A 583 -14.34 -20.12 -31.99
N GLY A 584 -13.43 -19.31 -31.42
CA GLY A 584 -12.69 -19.70 -30.22
C GLY A 584 -11.65 -18.69 -29.77
N PHE A 585 -11.06 -18.97 -28.60
CA PHE A 585 -10.08 -18.09 -27.96
C PHE A 585 -9.04 -18.86 -27.13
N ALA A 586 -7.94 -18.20 -26.80
CA ALA A 586 -6.88 -18.67 -25.91
C ALA A 586 -6.10 -17.48 -25.35
N ASN A 587 -5.21 -17.73 -24.38
CA ASN A 587 -4.22 -16.73 -23.98
C ASN A 587 -3.20 -16.51 -25.11
N SER A 588 -2.72 -15.28 -25.30
CA SER A 588 -1.72 -14.98 -26.34
C SER A 588 -0.28 -15.15 -25.84
N THR A 589 -0.06 -14.98 -24.54
CA THR A 589 1.27 -15.08 -23.92
C THR A 589 1.45 -16.39 -23.14
N SER A 590 2.70 -16.80 -22.94
CA SER A 590 3.05 -18.02 -22.20
C SER A 590 2.77 -17.94 -20.70
N ASN A 591 2.72 -16.72 -20.13
CA ASN A 591 2.37 -16.50 -18.72
C ASN A 591 0.85 -16.45 -18.48
N GLY A 592 0.04 -16.77 -19.49
CA GLY A 592 -1.41 -16.92 -19.37
C GLY A 592 -2.18 -15.59 -19.39
N THR A 593 -1.62 -14.56 -20.02
CA THR A 593 -2.28 -13.25 -20.21
C THR A 593 -2.47 -12.92 -21.70
N GLY A 594 -3.18 -11.83 -21.97
CA GLY A 594 -3.50 -11.43 -23.34
C GLY A 594 -4.51 -12.37 -24.01
N CYS A 595 -5.05 -11.99 -25.16
CA CYS A 595 -6.08 -12.76 -25.85
C CYS A 595 -5.71 -13.02 -27.31
N ALA A 596 -5.77 -14.29 -27.69
CA ALA A 596 -5.82 -14.74 -29.07
C ALA A 596 -7.27 -15.16 -29.39
N ILE A 597 -7.87 -14.56 -30.43
CA ILE A 597 -9.27 -14.80 -30.82
C ILE A 597 -9.34 -15.16 -32.30
N TRP A 598 -10.05 -16.25 -32.60
CA TRP A 598 -10.28 -16.74 -33.96
C TRP A 598 -11.74 -16.57 -34.38
N SER A 599 -11.96 -15.99 -35.55
CA SER A 599 -13.31 -15.79 -36.12
C SER A 599 -13.44 -16.41 -37.51
N GLY A 600 -14.60 -17.01 -37.80
CA GLY A 600 -14.91 -17.58 -39.12
C GLY A 600 -15.75 -18.86 -39.08
N SER A 601 -15.69 -19.63 -40.17
CA SER A 601 -16.22 -20.99 -40.24
C SER A 601 -15.48 -21.83 -39.20
N ASN A 602 -16.19 -22.45 -38.25
CA ASN A 602 -15.61 -23.20 -37.12
C ASN A 602 -14.83 -24.45 -37.59
N SER A 603 -13.62 -24.27 -38.13
CA SER A 603 -12.74 -25.31 -38.67
C SER A 603 -11.57 -25.59 -37.73
N PHE A 604 -11.85 -26.26 -36.60
CA PHE A 604 -10.82 -26.67 -35.65
C PHE A 604 -10.27 -28.06 -35.97
N MET A 605 -8.94 -28.17 -36.10
CA MET A 605 -8.25 -29.44 -36.32
C MET A 605 -7.64 -29.92 -35.00
N VAL A 606 -8.18 -31.01 -34.46
CA VAL A 606 -7.66 -31.65 -33.24
C VAL A 606 -6.29 -32.26 -33.55
N ASN A 607 -5.29 -31.91 -32.73
CA ASN A 607 -3.96 -32.51 -32.82
C ASN A 607 -3.81 -33.60 -31.74
N PRO A 608 -3.72 -34.89 -32.12
CA PRO A 608 -3.59 -35.98 -31.15
C PRO A 608 -2.19 -36.10 -30.52
N ARG A 609 -1.20 -35.29 -30.93
CA ARG A 609 0.12 -35.23 -30.28
C ARG A 609 0.17 -34.00 -29.36
N ASN A 610 0.68 -34.19 -28.13
CA ASN A 610 0.78 -33.20 -27.03
C ASN A 610 1.63 -31.93 -27.31
N SER A 611 1.78 -31.49 -28.57
CA SER A 611 2.70 -30.40 -28.95
C SER A 611 2.02 -29.05 -29.23
N SER A 612 0.70 -28.89 -29.05
CA SER A 612 -0.02 -27.63 -29.25
C SER A 612 -0.62 -27.08 -27.96
N THR A 613 -0.78 -25.75 -27.90
CA THR A 613 -1.44 -25.05 -26.79
C THR A 613 -2.94 -25.35 -26.77
N LEU A 614 -3.50 -25.52 -25.56
CA LEU A 614 -4.94 -25.69 -25.35
C LEU A 614 -5.69 -24.41 -25.79
N LYS A 615 -6.83 -24.58 -26.47
CA LYS A 615 -7.67 -23.49 -26.95
C LYS A 615 -9.14 -23.78 -26.65
N TYR A 616 -9.90 -22.74 -26.35
CA TYR A 616 -11.34 -22.83 -26.19
C TYR A 616 -12.03 -22.71 -27.54
N VAL A 617 -12.81 -23.72 -27.91
CA VAL A 617 -13.49 -23.82 -29.21
C VAL A 617 -14.99 -23.90 -28.97
N ILE A 618 -15.77 -23.14 -29.74
CA ILE A 618 -17.22 -23.17 -29.62
C ILE A 618 -17.77 -24.49 -30.14
N SER A 619 -18.53 -25.20 -29.31
CA SER A 619 -19.25 -26.40 -29.71
C SER A 619 -20.58 -25.98 -30.35
N GLN A 620 -20.71 -26.11 -31.67
CA GLN A 620 -21.98 -25.90 -32.38
C GLN A 620 -22.57 -27.27 -32.77
N ASN A 621 -23.67 -27.68 -32.13
CA ASN A 621 -24.47 -28.79 -32.66
C ASN A 621 -25.12 -28.36 -33.98
N ALA A 622 -24.61 -28.88 -35.10
CA ALA A 622 -25.13 -28.66 -36.43
C ALA A 622 -26.38 -29.51 -36.67
N ILE A 623 -27.56 -28.88 -36.83
CA ILE A 623 -28.65 -29.49 -37.59
C ILE A 623 -28.55 -28.93 -39.01
N ILE A 624 -28.20 -29.82 -39.92
CA ILE A 624 -28.10 -29.58 -41.37
C ILE A 624 -29.51 -29.28 -41.91
N PRO A 625 -29.75 -28.16 -42.61
CA PRO A 625 -30.88 -28.06 -43.52
C PRO A 625 -30.40 -28.33 -44.95
N SER A 626 -30.62 -29.54 -45.42
CA SER A 626 -30.63 -29.87 -46.86
C SER A 626 -31.86 -30.74 -47.08
N THR A 627 -32.86 -30.37 -47.86
CA THR A 627 -32.75 -30.23 -49.31
C THR A 627 -34.04 -29.62 -49.85
N GLY A 628 -33.97 -28.45 -50.49
CA GLY A 628 -35.05 -27.89 -51.28
C GLY A 628 -34.79 -28.18 -52.76
N ASN A 629 -35.50 -29.15 -53.33
CA ASN A 629 -35.41 -29.52 -54.74
C ASN A 629 -35.69 -28.32 -55.67
N ARG A 630 -34.75 -28.06 -56.58
CA ARG A 630 -34.97 -27.21 -57.75
C ARG A 630 -35.75 -28.00 -58.81
N THR A 631 -36.80 -27.41 -59.35
CA THR A 631 -37.32 -27.74 -60.68
C THR A 631 -37.34 -26.48 -61.55
N GLU A 632 -36.67 -26.57 -62.68
CA GLU A 632 -36.58 -25.53 -63.71
C GLU A 632 -37.93 -25.30 -64.41
N LYS A 633 -38.24 -24.04 -64.77
CA LYS A 633 -38.85 -23.71 -66.08
C LYS A 633 -38.32 -22.37 -66.62
N LYS A 634 -38.05 -22.35 -67.92
CA LYS A 634 -37.37 -21.31 -68.71
C LYS A 634 -38.27 -20.12 -69.14
N LYS A 635 -37.63 -18.94 -69.14
CA LYS A 635 -37.67 -17.75 -70.04
C LYS A 635 -39.02 -17.09 -70.42
N ASN A 636 -39.11 -15.76 -70.25
CA ASN A 636 -38.92 -14.82 -71.37
C ASN A 636 -38.66 -13.36 -70.96
N TRP A 637 -37.78 -12.72 -71.75
CA TRP A 637 -37.21 -11.38 -71.65
C TRP A 637 -38.07 -10.38 -72.42
N ARG A 638 -38.47 -9.26 -71.79
CA ARG A 638 -38.66 -7.90 -72.36
C ARG A 638 -39.14 -6.95 -71.25
N TRP A 639 -38.55 -5.75 -71.16
CA TRP A 639 -38.80 -4.58 -70.26
C TRP A 639 -37.65 -4.13 -69.33
N ILE A 640 -36.41 -4.57 -69.55
CA ILE A 640 -35.22 -3.92 -68.98
C ILE A 640 -34.98 -2.63 -69.76
N LEU A 641 -35.45 -1.49 -69.26
CA LEU A 641 -34.87 -0.15 -69.53
C LEU A 641 -35.50 0.96 -68.66
N LEU A 642 -36.62 0.72 -67.96
CA LEU A 642 -37.23 1.70 -67.02
C LEU A 642 -37.03 1.34 -65.53
N SER A 643 -36.40 0.20 -65.24
CA SER A 643 -36.32 -0.40 -63.90
C SER A 643 -35.00 -0.16 -63.15
N VAL A 644 -34.09 0.66 -63.67
CA VAL A 644 -32.75 0.84 -63.05
C VAL A 644 -32.63 2.15 -62.24
N ALA A 645 -33.37 3.20 -62.58
CA ALA A 645 -33.25 4.49 -61.87
C ALA A 645 -33.92 4.50 -60.48
N ILE A 646 -35.08 3.87 -60.35
CA ILE A 646 -35.86 3.82 -59.10
C ILE A 646 -35.18 2.98 -58.00
N PRO A 647 -34.66 1.75 -58.27
CA PRO A 647 -34.01 0.98 -57.22
C PRO A 647 -32.66 1.59 -56.81
N LEU A 648 -31.93 2.30 -57.68
CA LEU A 648 -30.70 2.98 -57.29
C LEU A 648 -30.97 4.12 -56.29
N VAL A 649 -32.03 4.89 -56.49
CA VAL A 649 -32.44 5.94 -55.54
C VAL A 649 -32.96 5.32 -54.24
N CYS A 650 -33.80 4.28 -54.30
CA CYS A 650 -34.29 3.58 -53.11
C CYS A 650 -33.18 2.88 -52.31
N VAL A 651 -32.16 2.32 -53.00
CA VAL A 651 -30.99 1.72 -52.36
C VAL A 651 -30.11 2.80 -51.74
N SER A 652 -29.90 3.94 -52.40
CA SER A 652 -29.13 5.04 -51.82
C SER A 652 -29.81 5.66 -50.58
N LEU A 653 -31.14 5.85 -50.62
CA LEU A 653 -31.92 6.31 -49.48
C LEU A 653 -32.01 5.25 -48.38
N GLY A 654 -32.09 3.97 -48.74
CA GLY A 654 -32.07 2.84 -47.81
C GLY A 654 -30.71 2.67 -47.11
N ILE A 655 -29.60 2.89 -47.83
CA ILE A 655 -28.24 2.90 -47.27
C ILE A 655 -28.06 4.12 -46.36
N LEU A 656 -28.51 5.30 -46.76
CA LEU A 656 -28.47 6.49 -45.90
C LEU A 656 -29.33 6.31 -44.64
N TRP A 657 -30.54 5.75 -44.77
CA TRP A 657 -31.39 5.42 -43.63
C TRP A 657 -30.77 4.34 -42.74
N TYR A 658 -30.15 3.32 -43.32
CA TYR A 658 -29.46 2.26 -42.58
C TYR A 658 -28.23 2.79 -41.83
N ILE A 659 -27.42 3.65 -42.46
CA ILE A 659 -26.27 4.30 -41.83
C ILE A 659 -26.75 5.23 -40.71
N ASN A 660 -27.80 6.02 -40.96
CA ASN A 660 -28.33 6.95 -39.95
C ASN A 660 -29.00 6.19 -38.79
N LYS A 661 -29.67 5.06 -39.07
CA LYS A 661 -30.23 4.16 -38.05
C LYS A 661 -29.14 3.46 -37.25
N ARG A 662 -28.07 2.97 -37.88
CA ARG A 662 -26.91 2.41 -37.16
C ARG A 662 -26.19 3.45 -36.32
N LYS A 663 -26.05 4.68 -36.81
CA LYS A 663 -25.48 5.80 -36.07
C LYS A 663 -26.34 6.16 -34.86
N HIS A 664 -27.66 6.28 -35.05
CA HIS A 664 -28.60 6.55 -33.96
C HIS A 664 -28.65 5.41 -32.92
N GLN A 665 -28.66 4.15 -33.36
CA GLN A 665 -28.61 2.99 -32.46
C GLN A 665 -27.31 2.91 -31.67
N ARG A 666 -26.16 3.30 -32.27
CA ARG A 666 -24.87 3.37 -31.58
C ARG A 666 -24.83 4.49 -30.54
N GLU A 667 -25.33 5.68 -30.88
CA GLU A 667 -25.42 6.83 -29.97
C GLU A 667 -26.41 6.58 -28.82
N GLU A 668 -27.46 5.81 -29.06
CA GLU A 668 -28.46 5.44 -28.06
C GLU A 668 -27.95 4.31 -27.14
N TYR A 669 -27.21 3.33 -27.67
CA TYR A 669 -26.52 2.31 -26.88
C TYR A 669 -25.43 2.91 -25.96
N GLU A 670 -24.63 3.84 -26.49
CA GLU A 670 -23.64 4.57 -25.68
C GLU A 670 -24.28 5.50 -24.64
N ARG A 671 -25.46 6.07 -24.91
CA ARG A 671 -26.25 6.81 -23.91
C ARG A 671 -26.74 5.87 -22.81
N ARG A 672 -27.36 4.74 -23.16
CA ARG A 672 -27.85 3.76 -22.18
C ARG A 672 -26.75 3.20 -21.28
N GLN A 673 -25.57 2.86 -21.83
CA GLN A 673 -24.41 2.44 -21.03
C GLN A 673 -23.90 3.55 -20.09
N ARG A 674 -23.91 4.80 -20.54
CA ARG A 674 -23.51 5.96 -19.72
C ARG A 674 -24.52 6.23 -18.60
N ASP A 675 -25.81 6.14 -18.90
CA ASP A 675 -26.90 6.35 -17.95
C ASP A 675 -26.94 5.22 -16.91
N GLU A 676 -26.70 3.97 -17.32
CA GLU A 676 -26.61 2.80 -16.43
C GLU A 676 -25.39 2.89 -15.49
N TYR A 677 -24.22 3.30 -16.00
CA TYR A 677 -23.02 3.55 -15.19
C TYR A 677 -23.18 4.74 -14.24
N PHE A 678 -23.90 5.79 -14.66
CA PHE A 678 -24.26 6.89 -13.78
C PHE A 678 -25.22 6.44 -12.67
N LEU A 679 -26.23 5.62 -13.02
CA LEU A 679 -27.15 5.02 -12.04
C LEU A 679 -26.39 4.17 -11.02
N GLU A 680 -25.43 3.36 -11.47
CA GLU A 680 -24.56 2.52 -10.62
C GLU A 680 -23.66 3.38 -9.70
N LEU A 681 -23.10 4.49 -10.19
CA LEU A 681 -22.36 5.45 -9.36
C LEU A 681 -23.25 6.11 -8.29
N THR A 682 -24.50 6.43 -8.64
CA THR A 682 -25.49 6.96 -7.69
C THR A 682 -26.09 5.90 -6.78
N ALA A 683 -25.97 4.60 -7.10
CA ALA A 683 -26.54 3.49 -6.33
C ALA A 683 -25.56 2.84 -5.32
N SER A 684 -24.29 3.28 -5.29
CA SER A 684 -23.30 2.85 -4.29
C SER A 684 -23.80 3.11 -2.85
N GLU A 685 -23.54 2.19 -1.91
CA GLU A 685 -24.09 2.12 -0.54
C GLU A 685 -24.17 3.46 0.25
N SER A 686 -23.30 4.44 -0.04
CA SER A 686 -23.41 5.81 0.48
C SER A 686 -24.71 6.57 0.13
N PHE A 687 -25.46 6.11 -0.88
CA PHE A 687 -26.73 6.71 -1.31
C PHE A 687 -27.96 5.99 -0.72
N MET A 688 -27.83 4.72 -0.34
CA MET A 688 -28.93 3.89 0.15
C MET A 688 -29.38 4.26 1.58
N ASP A 689 -28.49 4.79 2.41
CA ASP A 689 -28.82 5.20 3.79
C ASP A 689 -29.62 6.52 3.86
N VAL A 690 -29.91 7.14 2.71
CA VAL A 690 -30.70 8.40 2.63
C VAL A 690 -32.08 8.19 2.01
N HIS A 691 -32.35 7.03 1.41
CA HIS A 691 -33.67 6.72 0.84
C HIS A 691 -34.73 6.34 1.90
N GLN A 692 -34.36 6.17 3.16
CA GLN A 692 -35.31 5.94 4.26
C GLN A 692 -36.07 7.20 4.74
N LEU A 693 -35.90 8.37 4.09
CA LEU A 693 -36.55 9.63 4.48
C LEU A 693 -37.28 10.39 3.35
N GLU A 694 -37.59 9.77 2.21
CA GLU A 694 -38.43 10.40 1.16
C GLU A 694 -39.86 9.85 1.14
N GLY A 695 -40.64 10.29 2.12
CA GLY A 695 -42.09 10.38 2.00
C GLY A 695 -42.53 11.82 1.78
N ASN A 696 -42.30 12.37 0.59
CA ASN A 696 -43.18 13.35 -0.09
C ASN A 696 -42.48 14.01 -1.28
N GLY A 697 -43.17 14.01 -2.41
CA GLY A 697 -42.67 14.46 -3.71
C GLY A 697 -42.32 15.95 -3.77
N GLY A 698 -41.27 16.23 -4.52
CA GLY A 698 -40.90 17.57 -4.98
C GLY A 698 -39.89 17.47 -6.11
N ASN A 699 -40.22 18.06 -7.27
CA ASN A 699 -39.43 18.09 -8.51
C ASN A 699 -38.06 18.78 -8.33
N GLY A 700 -37.02 18.03 -7.97
CA GLY A 700 -35.62 18.46 -8.08
C GLY A 700 -35.12 18.26 -9.52
N LYS A 701 -34.60 19.31 -10.17
CA LYS A 701 -34.07 19.24 -11.54
C LYS A 701 -32.87 18.28 -11.63
N ASP A 702 -32.97 17.31 -12.54
CA ASP A 702 -31.99 16.25 -12.81
C ASP A 702 -30.58 16.78 -13.12
N LEU A 703 -29.58 16.13 -12.53
CA LEU A 703 -28.16 16.32 -12.83
C LEU A 703 -27.89 15.95 -14.31
N SER A 704 -27.22 16.81 -15.07
CA SER A 704 -26.99 16.55 -16.50
C SER A 704 -25.69 15.79 -16.76
N LEU A 705 -25.75 14.68 -17.51
CA LEU A 705 -24.56 13.96 -17.96
C LEU A 705 -24.07 14.53 -19.30
N PHE A 706 -22.86 15.07 -19.32
CA PHE A 706 -22.24 15.65 -20.52
C PHE A 706 -21.37 14.62 -21.25
N SER A 707 -21.40 14.65 -22.58
CA SER A 707 -20.51 13.81 -23.40
C SER A 707 -19.10 14.43 -23.48
N LEU A 708 -18.06 13.60 -23.55
CA LEU A 708 -16.69 14.07 -23.72
C LEU A 708 -16.55 14.96 -24.97
N VAL A 709 -17.23 14.61 -26.06
CA VAL A 709 -17.23 15.40 -27.31
C VAL A 709 -17.77 16.81 -27.08
N SER A 710 -18.86 16.94 -26.33
CA SER A 710 -19.45 18.25 -25.99
C SER A 710 -18.50 19.09 -25.13
N ILE A 711 -17.81 18.45 -24.18
CA ILE A 711 -16.84 19.14 -23.33
C ILE A 711 -15.61 19.56 -24.12
N LEU A 712 -15.06 18.69 -24.98
CA LEU A 712 -13.94 19.01 -25.86
C LEU A 712 -14.26 20.19 -26.78
N ALA A 713 -15.46 20.20 -27.38
CA ALA A 713 -15.91 21.32 -28.20
C ALA A 713 -16.05 22.60 -27.36
N ALA A 714 -16.61 22.50 -26.15
CA ALA A 714 -16.82 23.64 -25.27
C ALA A 714 -15.52 24.26 -24.75
N THR A 715 -14.50 23.44 -24.48
CA THR A 715 -13.20 23.89 -23.94
C THR A 715 -12.13 24.10 -25.00
N ASN A 716 -12.47 23.92 -26.29
CA ASN A 716 -11.52 23.93 -27.40
C ASN A 716 -10.36 22.96 -27.16
N ASP A 717 -10.69 21.68 -26.97
CA ASP A 717 -9.75 20.58 -26.67
C ASP A 717 -8.85 20.86 -25.45
N PHE A 718 -9.46 21.41 -24.39
CA PHE A 718 -8.73 21.84 -23.19
C PHE A 718 -7.56 22.78 -23.48
N SER A 719 -7.75 23.71 -24.43
CA SER A 719 -6.75 24.72 -24.77
C SER A 719 -6.22 25.42 -23.51
N VAL A 720 -4.90 25.64 -23.49
CA VAL A 720 -4.23 26.35 -22.40
C VAL A 720 -4.79 27.76 -22.21
N GLU A 721 -5.28 28.39 -23.28
CA GLU A 721 -5.95 29.70 -23.23
C GLU A 721 -7.25 29.69 -22.41
N ASN A 722 -7.92 28.54 -22.38
CA ASN A 722 -9.15 28.34 -21.62
C ASN A 722 -8.88 27.88 -20.19
N LYS A 723 -7.63 27.62 -19.81
CA LYS A 723 -7.29 27.20 -18.45
C LYS A 723 -7.44 28.38 -17.49
N ILE A 724 -8.38 28.28 -16.55
CA ILE A 724 -8.67 29.35 -15.58
C ILE A 724 -8.05 29.11 -14.21
N GLY A 725 -7.62 27.87 -13.93
CA GLY A 725 -6.92 27.52 -12.70
C GLY A 725 -6.40 26.09 -12.70
N GLN A 726 -5.58 25.75 -11.71
CA GLN A 726 -5.17 24.38 -11.45
C GLN A 726 -4.99 24.19 -9.95
N GLY A 727 -5.71 23.22 -9.38
CA GLY A 727 -5.61 22.83 -7.98
C GLY A 727 -4.88 21.50 -7.79
N GLY A 728 -4.78 21.03 -6.54
CA GLY A 728 -4.29 19.67 -6.22
C GLY A 728 -5.09 18.55 -6.87
N PHE A 729 -6.33 18.86 -7.29
CA PHE A 729 -7.28 17.91 -7.89
C PHE A 729 -7.30 17.96 -9.42
N GLY A 730 -6.50 18.83 -10.04
CA GLY A 730 -6.38 18.94 -11.50
C GLY A 730 -6.73 20.32 -12.05
N PRO A 731 -6.56 20.50 -13.38
CA PRO A 731 -6.82 21.77 -14.06
C PRO A 731 -8.32 22.06 -14.24
N VAL A 732 -8.67 23.35 -14.17
CA VAL A 732 -10.00 23.88 -14.42
C VAL A 732 -9.98 24.74 -15.68
N TYR A 733 -10.93 24.49 -16.59
CA TYR A 733 -11.06 25.19 -17.86
C TYR A 733 -12.38 25.95 -17.96
N LYS A 734 -12.35 27.15 -18.53
CA LYS A 734 -13.54 27.82 -19.04
C LYS A 734 -14.01 27.09 -20.29
N GLY A 735 -15.31 26.88 -20.42
CA GLY A 735 -15.92 26.37 -21.63
C GLY A 735 -17.20 27.12 -21.97
N LYS A 736 -17.62 26.99 -23.23
CA LYS A 736 -18.91 27.51 -23.70
C LYS A 736 -19.70 26.39 -24.37
N LEU A 737 -20.83 26.02 -23.77
CA LEU A 737 -21.72 25.00 -24.33
C LEU A 737 -22.38 25.50 -25.62
N HIS A 738 -22.94 24.57 -26.41
CA HIS A 738 -23.60 24.88 -27.68
C HIS A 738 -24.81 25.82 -27.54
N ASP A 739 -25.45 25.83 -26.38
CA ASP A 739 -26.55 26.75 -26.04
C ASP A 739 -26.07 28.14 -25.58
N GLY A 740 -24.75 28.39 -25.62
CA GLY A 740 -24.13 29.64 -25.27
C GLY A 740 -23.83 29.80 -23.78
N ARG A 741 -24.22 28.85 -22.91
CA ARG A 741 -23.92 28.91 -21.47
C ARG A 741 -22.42 28.76 -21.22
N GLU A 742 -21.85 29.68 -20.44
CA GLU A 742 -20.48 29.56 -19.95
C GLU A 742 -20.41 28.60 -18.77
N ILE A 743 -19.41 27.73 -18.77
CA ILE A 743 -19.20 26.69 -17.77
C ILE A 743 -17.74 26.67 -17.29
N ALA A 744 -17.53 26.14 -16.10
CA ALA A 744 -16.21 25.77 -15.61
C ALA A 744 -16.10 24.24 -15.55
N VAL A 745 -15.06 23.67 -16.17
CA VAL A 745 -14.82 22.24 -16.27
C VAL A 745 -13.59 21.87 -15.45
N LYS A 746 -13.80 21.24 -14.29
CA LYS A 746 -12.74 20.69 -13.43
C LYS A 746 -12.41 19.29 -13.93
N ARG A 747 -11.24 19.13 -14.56
CA ARG A 747 -10.75 17.82 -15.04
C ARG A 747 -9.86 17.21 -13.97
N LEU A 748 -10.21 16.01 -13.51
CA LEU A 748 -9.50 15.37 -12.41
C LEU A 748 -8.15 14.79 -12.85
N SER A 749 -7.16 14.88 -11.97
CA SER A 749 -5.82 14.33 -12.24
C SER A 749 -5.83 12.81 -12.37
N ARG A 750 -5.08 12.27 -13.35
CA ARG A 750 -4.93 10.82 -13.60
C ARG A 750 -4.00 10.14 -12.60
N THR A 751 -3.19 10.89 -11.85
CA THR A 751 -2.07 10.37 -11.03
C THR A 751 -2.37 10.23 -9.54
N SER A 752 -3.56 10.60 -9.07
CA SER A 752 -3.90 10.59 -7.64
C SER A 752 -5.04 9.60 -7.34
N GLY A 753 -4.79 8.54 -6.56
CA GLY A 753 -5.84 7.64 -6.04
C GLY A 753 -6.91 8.36 -5.19
N GLN A 754 -6.58 9.54 -4.70
CA GLN A 754 -7.44 10.43 -3.91
C GLN A 754 -8.57 11.10 -4.73
N GLY A 755 -8.35 11.37 -6.03
CA GLY A 755 -9.29 12.11 -6.87
C GLY A 755 -10.63 11.41 -7.11
N LEU A 756 -10.70 10.08 -6.94
CA LEU A 756 -11.96 9.33 -7.11
C LEU A 756 -12.90 9.47 -5.91
N VAL A 757 -12.36 9.50 -4.68
CA VAL A 757 -13.17 9.65 -3.46
C VAL A 757 -13.75 11.06 -3.39
N GLU A 758 -12.94 12.05 -3.74
CA GLU A 758 -13.35 13.47 -3.79
C GLU A 758 -14.34 13.73 -4.91
N PHE A 759 -14.13 13.11 -6.08
CA PHE A 759 -15.11 13.13 -7.16
C PHE A 759 -16.46 12.59 -6.70
N LYS A 760 -16.46 11.45 -5.99
CA LYS A 760 -17.69 10.87 -5.45
C LYS A 760 -18.31 11.79 -4.40
N ASN A 761 -17.55 12.33 -3.44
CA ASN A 761 -18.06 13.26 -2.43
C ASN A 761 -18.70 14.50 -3.08
N GLU A 762 -17.97 15.12 -4.01
CA GLU A 762 -18.42 16.31 -4.72
C GLU A 762 -19.64 15.97 -5.59
N LEU A 763 -19.71 14.80 -6.23
CA LEU A 763 -20.86 14.31 -7.00
C LEU A 763 -22.08 13.90 -6.13
N ILE A 764 -21.88 13.43 -4.90
CA ILE A 764 -22.97 13.04 -3.99
C ILE A 764 -23.62 14.27 -3.36
N LEU A 765 -22.82 15.28 -2.98
CA LEU A 765 -23.30 16.51 -2.35
C LEU A 765 -24.12 17.38 -3.32
N ILE A 766 -23.81 17.35 -4.61
CA ILE A 766 -24.42 18.22 -5.63
C ILE A 766 -25.85 17.88 -6.02
N ALA A 767 -26.30 16.64 -5.78
CA ALA A 767 -27.69 16.28 -6.03
C ALA A 767 -28.64 16.94 -5.01
N LYS A 768 -28.12 17.45 -3.89
CA LYS A 768 -28.93 17.83 -2.72
C LYS A 768 -28.65 19.23 -2.15
N LEU A 769 -27.53 19.87 -2.51
CA LEU A 769 -27.20 21.22 -2.04
C LEU A 769 -27.59 22.29 -3.09
N GLN A 770 -28.53 23.15 -2.74
CA GLN A 770 -28.96 24.28 -3.57
C GLN A 770 -29.12 25.53 -2.71
N HIS A 771 -28.27 26.52 -2.93
CA HIS A 771 -28.30 27.79 -2.21
C HIS A 771 -27.60 28.87 -3.03
N THR A 772 -28.00 30.14 -2.87
CA THR A 772 -27.44 31.29 -3.61
C THR A 772 -25.94 31.49 -3.37
N ASN A 773 -25.48 31.18 -2.16
CA ASN A 773 -24.08 31.32 -1.75
C ASN A 773 -23.25 30.02 -1.81
N LEU A 774 -23.69 29.02 -2.56
CA LEU A 774 -22.89 27.82 -2.88
C LEU A 774 -22.75 27.72 -4.40
N VAL A 775 -21.57 27.31 -4.89
CA VAL A 775 -21.35 27.14 -6.33
C VAL A 775 -22.16 25.95 -6.81
N ARG A 776 -22.98 26.17 -7.85
CA ARG A 776 -23.81 25.14 -8.42
C ARG A 776 -23.03 24.27 -9.40
N VAL A 777 -23.07 22.96 -9.16
CA VAL A 777 -22.67 21.97 -10.16
C VAL A 777 -23.81 21.72 -11.13
N LEU A 778 -23.51 21.83 -12.41
CA LEU A 778 -24.44 21.63 -13.51
C LEU A 778 -24.51 20.15 -13.94
N GLY A 779 -23.42 19.40 -13.72
CA GLY A 779 -23.35 18.01 -14.10
C GLY A 779 -21.94 17.43 -14.05
N CYS A 780 -21.79 16.24 -14.64
CA CYS A 780 -20.50 15.57 -14.77
C CYS A 780 -20.29 15.02 -16.18
N CYS A 781 -19.04 14.70 -16.51
CA CYS A 781 -18.69 13.91 -17.69
C CYS A 781 -17.80 12.76 -17.22
N ILE A 782 -18.21 11.53 -17.53
CA ILE A 782 -17.45 10.33 -17.22
C ILE A 782 -17.26 9.53 -18.50
N HIS A 783 -16.01 9.35 -18.93
CA HIS A 783 -15.68 8.59 -20.12
C HIS A 783 -14.35 7.85 -19.93
N LYS A 784 -14.39 6.52 -19.77
CA LYS A 784 -13.22 5.68 -19.43
C LYS A 784 -12.53 6.21 -18.16
N GLU A 785 -11.27 6.63 -18.24
CA GLU A 785 -10.51 7.20 -17.14
C GLU A 785 -10.76 8.70 -16.93
N GLU A 786 -11.36 9.38 -17.91
CA GLU A 786 -11.64 10.82 -17.84
C GLU A 786 -12.86 11.08 -16.95
N LYS A 787 -12.64 11.80 -15.85
CA LYS A 787 -13.68 12.22 -14.90
C LYS A 787 -13.64 13.74 -14.76
N MET A 788 -14.76 14.38 -15.02
CA MET A 788 -14.88 15.83 -15.03
C MET A 788 -16.15 16.29 -14.32
N LEU A 789 -16.05 17.39 -13.58
CA LEU A 789 -17.19 18.08 -12.97
C LEU A 789 -17.42 19.41 -13.68
N ILE A 790 -18.69 19.71 -13.97
CA ILE A 790 -19.10 20.91 -14.71
C ILE A 790 -19.84 21.82 -13.74
N TYR A 791 -19.34 23.03 -13.54
CA TYR A 791 -19.90 24.06 -12.67
C TYR A 791 -20.42 25.23 -13.50
N GLU A 792 -21.25 26.06 -12.87
CA GLU A 792 -21.47 27.41 -13.36
C GLU A 792 -20.13 28.18 -13.39
N TYR A 793 -19.92 28.97 -14.44
CA TYR A 793 -18.72 29.80 -14.55
C TYR A 793 -18.82 31.01 -13.63
N MET A 794 -17.75 31.26 -12.87
CA MET A 794 -17.64 32.38 -11.93
C MET A 794 -16.69 33.43 -12.52
N PRO A 795 -17.21 34.54 -13.08
CA PRO A 795 -16.40 35.48 -13.87
C PRO A 795 -15.39 36.27 -13.03
N ASN A 796 -15.70 36.53 -11.75
CA ASN A 796 -14.84 37.27 -10.85
C ASN A 796 -13.87 36.36 -10.07
N LYS A 797 -13.64 35.11 -10.50
CA LYS A 797 -12.65 34.19 -9.89
C LYS A 797 -12.87 34.03 -8.38
N SER A 798 -11.79 33.81 -7.61
CA SER A 798 -11.79 33.57 -6.17
C SER A 798 -11.53 34.84 -5.36
N LEU A 799 -11.94 34.86 -4.10
CA LEU A 799 -11.80 36.00 -3.19
C LEU A 799 -10.32 36.36 -2.92
N ASP A 800 -9.44 35.36 -2.85
CA ASP A 800 -8.00 35.57 -2.64
C ASP A 800 -7.33 36.40 -3.76
N PHE A 801 -7.85 36.31 -4.98
CA PHE A 801 -7.41 37.08 -6.14
C PHE A 801 -7.56 38.59 -5.92
N PHE A 802 -8.58 39.02 -5.16
CA PHE A 802 -8.78 40.44 -4.84
C PHE A 802 -8.14 40.83 -3.51
N LEU A 803 -8.21 39.98 -2.49
CA LEU A 803 -7.72 40.35 -1.15
C LEU A 803 -6.19 40.51 -1.11
N PHE A 804 -5.45 39.63 -1.81
CA PHE A 804 -4.00 39.53 -1.63
C PHE A 804 -3.18 40.13 -2.77
N ASP A 805 -3.79 40.47 -3.90
CA ASP A 805 -3.14 41.23 -4.98
C ASP A 805 -3.20 42.73 -4.65
N GLU A 806 -2.03 43.35 -4.44
CA GLU A 806 -1.93 44.77 -4.08
C GLU A 806 -2.59 45.70 -5.09
N ASN A 807 -2.61 45.34 -6.38
CA ASN A 807 -3.21 46.17 -7.43
C ASN A 807 -4.74 46.11 -7.42
N ARG A 808 -5.32 45.04 -6.86
CA ARG A 808 -6.76 44.75 -6.88
C ARG A 808 -7.43 44.93 -5.53
N ARG A 809 -6.66 44.94 -4.44
CA ARG A 809 -7.16 45.11 -3.07
C ARG A 809 -8.03 46.35 -2.90
N GLY A 810 -7.72 47.43 -3.64
CA GLY A 810 -8.52 48.66 -3.66
C GLY A 810 -9.90 48.53 -4.33
N GLU A 811 -10.17 47.46 -5.08
CA GLU A 811 -11.47 47.18 -5.68
C GLU A 811 -12.49 46.65 -4.64
N MET A 812 -12.01 46.24 -3.47
CA MET A 812 -12.76 45.63 -2.37
C MET A 812 -12.96 46.61 -1.21
N ASP A 813 -13.92 47.53 -1.39
CA ASP A 813 -14.38 48.43 -0.33
C ASP A 813 -15.08 47.68 0.82
N TRP A 814 -15.32 48.38 1.94
CA TRP A 814 -15.93 47.77 3.11
C TRP A 814 -17.32 47.18 2.84
N PRO A 815 -18.26 47.88 2.16
CA PRO A 815 -19.56 47.30 1.82
C PRO A 815 -19.47 45.97 1.06
N LYS A 816 -18.58 45.85 0.06
CA LYS A 816 -18.37 44.59 -0.67
C LYS A 816 -17.82 43.49 0.24
N ARG A 817 -16.81 43.80 1.05
CA ARG A 817 -16.25 42.83 2.01
C ARG A 817 -17.30 42.35 3.01
N TYR A 818 -18.13 43.26 3.51
CA TYR A 818 -19.19 42.93 4.46
C TYR A 818 -20.30 42.07 3.82
N ASN A 819 -20.72 42.39 2.58
CA ASN A 819 -21.65 41.53 1.82
C ASN A 819 -21.07 40.12 1.58
N ILE A 820 -19.76 40.04 1.34
CA ILE A 820 -19.06 38.76 1.18
C ILE A 820 -19.04 37.97 2.49
N ILE A 821 -18.76 38.62 3.61
CA ILE A 821 -18.81 38.01 4.94
C ILE A 821 -20.21 37.45 5.24
N GLU A 822 -21.24 38.26 4.98
CA GLU A 822 -22.63 37.85 5.18
C GLU A 822 -22.99 36.65 4.30
N GLY A 823 -22.71 36.71 3.00
CA GLY A 823 -23.04 35.63 2.08
C GLY A 823 -22.31 34.31 2.39
N ILE A 824 -21.04 34.37 2.80
CA ILE A 824 -20.32 33.16 3.26
C ILE A 824 -20.98 32.60 4.51
N ALA A 825 -21.32 33.46 5.48
CA ALA A 825 -21.99 33.03 6.71
C ALA A 825 -23.35 32.36 6.41
N GLN A 826 -24.16 32.95 5.52
CA GLN A 826 -25.44 32.37 5.08
C GLN A 826 -25.25 31.01 4.38
N GLY A 827 -24.26 30.90 3.50
CA GLY A 827 -23.90 29.62 2.87
C GLY A 827 -23.51 28.55 3.89
N LEU A 828 -22.72 28.91 4.91
CA LEU A 828 -22.32 27.99 5.97
C LEU A 828 -23.50 27.59 6.87
N LEU A 829 -24.40 28.53 7.17
CA LEU A 829 -25.62 28.24 7.94
C LEU A 829 -26.51 27.24 7.22
N TYR A 830 -26.63 27.40 5.90
CA TYR A 830 -27.34 26.43 5.07
C TYR A 830 -26.72 25.04 5.23
N LEU A 831 -25.40 24.89 5.02
CA LEU A 831 -24.70 23.60 5.12
C LEU A 831 -24.84 22.93 6.51
N HIS A 832 -24.80 23.71 7.59
CA HIS A 832 -24.82 23.17 8.95
C HIS A 832 -26.22 22.86 9.49
N LYS A 833 -27.25 23.57 9.01
CA LYS A 833 -28.57 23.59 9.66
C LYS A 833 -29.75 23.37 8.73
N TYR A 834 -29.76 24.00 7.56
CA TYR A 834 -30.95 24.02 6.69
C TYR A 834 -30.87 23.11 5.47
N SER A 835 -29.68 22.62 5.13
CA SER A 835 -29.53 21.54 4.18
C SER A 835 -30.17 20.27 4.74
N ARG A 836 -30.66 19.43 3.83
CA ARG A 836 -31.33 18.18 4.18
C ARG A 836 -30.46 17.24 5.02
N MET A 837 -29.16 17.28 4.81
CA MET A 837 -28.15 16.58 5.59
C MET A 837 -27.18 17.63 6.12
N ARG A 838 -26.64 17.44 7.32
CA ARG A 838 -25.63 18.35 7.88
C ARG A 838 -24.31 18.10 7.15
N VAL A 839 -23.73 19.12 6.54
CA VAL A 839 -22.50 19.02 5.76
C VAL A 839 -21.40 19.84 6.43
N ILE A 840 -20.25 19.22 6.71
CA ILE A 840 -19.05 19.89 7.20
C ILE A 840 -18.08 20.04 6.02
N HIS A 841 -17.69 21.26 5.67
CA HIS A 841 -16.86 21.59 4.50
C HIS A 841 -15.40 21.16 4.67
N ARG A 842 -14.79 21.42 5.84
CA ARG A 842 -13.41 21.09 6.26
C ARG A 842 -12.26 21.78 5.51
N ASP A 843 -12.50 22.39 4.34
CA ASP A 843 -11.49 23.18 3.62
C ASP A 843 -12.00 24.60 3.25
N LEU A 844 -12.57 25.32 4.23
CA LEU A 844 -13.06 26.69 4.03
C LEU A 844 -11.90 27.71 4.09
N LYS A 845 -11.67 28.45 3.01
CA LYS A 845 -10.56 29.41 2.85
C LYS A 845 -10.81 30.35 1.66
N ALA A 846 -10.03 31.43 1.54
CA ALA A 846 -10.29 32.50 0.57
C ALA A 846 -10.23 32.04 -0.91
N ASN A 847 -9.40 31.06 -1.28
CA ASN A 847 -9.36 30.52 -2.64
C ASN A 847 -10.62 29.70 -3.00
N ASN A 848 -11.32 29.16 -1.99
CA ASN A 848 -12.52 28.34 -2.16
C ASN A 848 -13.81 29.18 -2.10
N ILE A 849 -13.71 30.50 -1.95
CA ILE A 849 -14.83 31.43 -2.12
C ILE A 849 -14.75 32.03 -3.52
N LEU A 850 -15.66 31.65 -4.41
CA LEU A 850 -15.77 32.22 -5.76
C LEU A 850 -16.74 33.39 -5.79
N LEU A 851 -16.56 34.30 -6.75
CA LEU A 851 -17.35 35.51 -6.89
C LEU A 851 -18.12 35.51 -8.22
N ASP A 852 -19.43 35.72 -8.13
CA ASP A 852 -20.29 35.83 -9.31
C ASP A 852 -20.16 37.21 -9.99
N GLU A 853 -20.90 37.44 -11.07
CA GLU A 853 -20.90 38.71 -11.81
C GLU A 853 -21.21 39.93 -10.93
N GLY A 854 -22.04 39.75 -9.89
CA GLY A 854 -22.42 40.79 -8.94
C GLY A 854 -21.50 40.92 -7.72
N MET A 855 -20.34 40.26 -7.71
CA MET A 855 -19.43 40.17 -6.56
C MET A 855 -20.04 39.49 -5.33
N ASN A 856 -21.05 38.63 -5.51
CA ASN A 856 -21.61 37.84 -4.41
C ASN A 856 -20.77 36.57 -4.19
N PRO A 857 -20.57 36.16 -2.92
CA PRO A 857 -19.74 35.00 -2.61
C PRO A 857 -20.50 33.70 -2.82
N LYS A 858 -19.77 32.71 -3.32
CA LYS A 858 -20.20 31.32 -3.39
C LYS A 858 -19.12 30.37 -2.88
N ILE A 859 -19.47 29.54 -1.91
CA ILE A 859 -18.57 28.50 -1.37
C ILE A 859 -18.42 27.38 -2.41
N SER A 860 -17.19 26.93 -2.62
CA SER A 860 -16.81 25.92 -3.62
C SER A 860 -15.83 24.89 -3.05
N ASP A 861 -15.57 23.83 -3.81
CA ASP A 861 -14.62 22.75 -3.52
C ASP A 861 -15.01 21.83 -2.35
N PHE A 862 -16.10 21.08 -2.57
CA PHE A 862 -16.65 20.12 -1.59
C PHE A 862 -15.97 18.75 -1.61
N GLY A 863 -14.82 18.59 -2.29
CA GLY A 863 -14.11 17.30 -2.36
C GLY A 863 -13.76 16.74 -0.97
N MET A 864 -13.48 17.64 -0.01
CA MET A 864 -13.16 17.34 1.39
C MET A 864 -14.38 17.26 2.31
N ALA A 865 -15.57 17.57 1.84
CA ALA A 865 -16.73 17.69 2.72
C ALA A 865 -17.21 16.32 3.24
N ARG A 866 -17.85 16.32 4.42
CA ARG A 866 -18.43 15.14 5.07
C ARG A 866 -19.90 15.37 5.42
N ILE A 867 -20.69 14.31 5.31
CA ILE A 867 -22.13 14.32 5.60
C ILE A 867 -22.32 13.69 6.98
N PHE A 868 -22.99 14.41 7.88
CA PHE A 868 -23.43 13.93 9.18
C PHE A 868 -24.91 13.54 9.14
N LYS A 869 -25.26 12.48 9.85
CA LYS A 869 -26.67 12.17 10.16
C LYS A 869 -27.20 13.25 11.13
N GLN A 870 -28.51 13.51 11.13
CA GLN A 870 -29.10 14.61 11.93
C GLN A 870 -28.74 14.57 13.43
N ASN A 871 -28.48 13.37 13.97
CA ASN A 871 -28.14 13.15 15.39
C ASN A 871 -26.64 13.22 15.69
N GLU A 872 -25.77 13.25 14.67
CA GLU A 872 -24.31 13.30 14.86
C GLU A 872 -23.86 14.76 14.99
N THR A 873 -23.12 15.07 16.05
CA THR A 873 -22.63 16.42 16.34
C THR A 873 -21.13 16.56 16.12
N GLU A 874 -20.39 15.45 16.13
CA GLU A 874 -18.94 15.35 16.04
C GLU A 874 -18.55 13.97 15.46
N ALA A 875 -17.43 13.91 14.75
CA ALA A 875 -16.87 12.68 14.22
C ALA A 875 -15.33 12.72 14.24
N MET A 876 -14.68 11.55 14.29
CA MET A 876 -13.22 11.43 14.24
C MET A 876 -12.78 10.81 12.91
N THR A 877 -11.58 11.18 12.43
CA THR A 877 -10.96 10.58 11.25
C THR A 877 -9.47 10.39 11.45
N ASN A 878 -8.95 9.23 11.03
CA ASN A 878 -7.51 8.94 11.05
C ASN A 878 -6.74 9.64 9.92
N ARG A 879 -7.47 10.20 8.95
CA ARG A 879 -6.92 10.91 7.79
C ARG A 879 -7.28 12.39 7.86
N VAL A 880 -6.37 13.19 8.42
CA VAL A 880 -6.54 14.64 8.51
C VAL A 880 -6.19 15.28 7.17
N VAL A 881 -7.16 15.99 6.60
CA VAL A 881 -7.06 16.64 5.29
C VAL A 881 -7.58 18.07 5.38
N GLY A 882 -6.83 19.01 4.83
CA GLY A 882 -7.20 20.41 4.83
C GLY A 882 -6.00 21.31 4.60
N THR A 883 -6.21 22.62 4.74
CA THR A 883 -5.18 23.62 4.50
C THR A 883 -4.58 24.11 5.82
N TYR A 884 -3.26 23.97 5.99
CA TYR A 884 -2.58 24.49 7.19
C TYR A 884 -2.86 25.98 7.39
N GLY A 885 -3.11 26.35 8.65
CA GLY A 885 -3.49 27.70 9.05
C GLY A 885 -5.01 27.94 9.11
N TYR A 886 -5.82 27.13 8.43
CA TYR A 886 -7.29 27.17 8.55
C TYR A 886 -7.82 26.02 9.41
N MET A 887 -7.05 24.93 9.56
CA MET A 887 -7.45 23.80 10.40
C MET A 887 -7.40 24.16 11.90
N PRO A 888 -8.47 23.87 12.67
CA PRO A 888 -8.44 24.02 14.12
C PRO A 888 -7.57 22.94 14.78
N PRO A 889 -7.08 23.18 16.02
CA PRO A 889 -6.16 22.28 16.69
C PRO A 889 -6.76 20.90 16.96
N GLU A 890 -8.01 20.79 17.38
CA GLU A 890 -8.65 19.50 17.64
C GLU A 890 -8.80 18.65 16.37
N TYR A 891 -8.95 19.29 15.21
CA TYR A 891 -8.96 18.57 13.93
C TYR A 891 -7.56 18.18 13.49
N ALA A 892 -6.58 19.08 13.66
CA ALA A 892 -5.21 18.85 13.24
C ALA A 892 -4.46 17.82 14.12
N MET A 893 -4.80 17.74 15.41
CA MET A 893 -4.10 16.93 16.40
C MET A 893 -4.83 15.64 16.77
N GLU A 894 -6.17 15.65 16.77
CA GLU A 894 -7.01 14.55 17.24
C GLU A 894 -7.99 14.06 16.15
N GLY A 895 -7.95 14.66 14.94
CA GLY A 895 -8.75 14.21 13.80
C GLY A 895 -10.25 14.43 13.99
N THR A 896 -10.60 15.15 15.05
CA THR A 896 -11.95 15.42 15.48
C THR A 896 -12.48 16.60 14.70
N PHE A 897 -13.60 16.42 14.01
CA PHE A 897 -14.23 17.49 13.24
C PHE A 897 -15.73 17.59 13.51
N SER A 898 -16.22 18.82 13.44
CA SER A 898 -17.63 19.16 13.66
C SER A 898 -17.97 20.46 12.94
N ILE A 899 -19.19 20.96 13.13
CA ILE A 899 -19.56 22.31 12.68
C ILE A 899 -18.62 23.39 13.23
N LYS A 900 -18.01 23.17 14.42
CA LYS A 900 -17.09 24.11 15.06
C LYS A 900 -15.74 24.18 14.36
N SER A 901 -15.41 23.17 13.55
CA SER A 901 -14.20 23.17 12.74
C SER A 901 -14.31 24.15 11.59
N ASP A 902 -15.45 24.19 10.89
CA ASP A 902 -15.71 25.19 9.85
C ASP A 902 -15.87 26.61 10.43
N ILE A 903 -16.39 26.74 11.65
CA ILE A 903 -16.44 28.04 12.35
C ILE A 903 -15.04 28.58 12.60
N PHE A 904 -14.08 27.74 13.00
CA PHE A 904 -12.69 28.16 13.15
C PHE A 904 -12.11 28.65 11.82
N SER A 905 -12.24 27.85 10.76
CA SER A 905 -11.80 28.22 9.41
C SER A 905 -12.42 29.53 8.92
N PHE A 906 -13.70 29.74 9.21
CA PHE A 906 -14.40 30.99 8.91
C PHE A 906 -13.85 32.18 9.71
N GLY A 907 -13.51 31.99 10.99
CA GLY A 907 -12.87 33.02 11.81
C GLY A 907 -11.52 33.47 11.24
N VAL A 908 -10.70 32.52 10.76
CA VAL A 908 -9.45 32.84 10.04
C VAL A 908 -9.75 33.64 8.77
N LEU A 909 -10.74 33.19 7.98
CA LEU A 909 -11.16 33.88 6.77
C LEU A 909 -11.66 35.31 7.03
N LEU A 910 -12.39 35.55 8.13
CA LEU A 910 -12.79 36.90 8.54
C LEU A 910 -11.58 37.79 8.78
N LEU A 911 -10.55 37.30 9.49
CA LEU A 911 -9.33 38.05 9.73
C LEU A 911 -8.61 38.38 8.41
N GLU A 912 -8.57 37.46 7.46
CA GLU A 912 -8.00 37.73 6.13
C GLU A 912 -8.80 38.78 5.35
N ILE A 913 -10.13 38.73 5.40
CA ILE A 913 -11.01 39.71 4.73
C ILE A 913 -10.81 41.11 5.32
N VAL A 914 -10.79 41.25 6.64
CA VAL A 914 -10.71 42.59 7.27
C VAL A 914 -9.30 43.19 7.21
N THR A 915 -8.26 42.36 7.14
CA THR A 915 -6.87 42.80 7.08
C THR A 915 -6.31 42.91 5.66
N GLY A 916 -6.89 42.21 4.69
CA GLY A 916 -6.30 42.05 3.35
C GLY A 916 -4.98 41.29 3.35
N ARG A 917 -4.69 40.51 4.42
CA ARG A 917 -3.41 39.80 4.60
C ARG A 917 -3.63 38.31 4.67
N ARG A 918 -2.72 37.55 4.06
CA ARG A 918 -2.78 36.09 3.99
C ARG A 918 -2.20 35.47 5.26
N ASN A 919 -2.92 34.52 5.87
CA ASN A 919 -2.51 33.89 7.12
C ASN A 919 -1.15 33.15 7.02
N SER A 920 -0.88 32.49 5.88
CA SER A 920 0.32 31.66 5.67
C SER A 920 1.65 32.41 5.44
N SER A 921 1.61 33.73 5.29
CA SER A 921 2.77 34.56 4.93
C SER A 921 2.95 35.82 5.79
N PHE A 922 2.39 35.81 7.01
CA PHE A 922 2.53 36.94 7.92
C PHE A 922 3.96 37.01 8.50
N VAL A 923 4.69 38.06 8.12
CA VAL A 923 5.97 38.45 8.72
C VAL A 923 5.82 39.89 9.17
N HIS A 924 5.93 40.15 10.47
CA HIS A 924 5.90 41.51 10.99
C HIS A 924 7.01 41.71 12.02
N LEU A 925 7.90 42.68 11.77
CA LEU A 925 8.88 43.21 12.73
C LEU A 925 9.78 42.13 13.38
N ASP A 926 10.42 41.28 12.59
CA ASP A 926 11.41 40.29 13.05
C ASP A 926 10.91 39.28 14.13
N ARG A 927 9.59 39.08 14.25
CA ARG A 927 8.97 38.00 15.04
C ARG A 927 7.95 37.23 14.20
N THR A 928 7.99 35.90 14.29
CA THR A 928 7.16 34.96 13.52
C THR A 928 5.74 34.81 14.11
N PHE A 929 4.95 35.88 14.11
CA PHE A 929 3.54 35.79 14.49
C PHE A 929 2.71 35.18 13.35
N ASN A 930 1.77 34.28 13.67
CA ASN A 930 0.66 33.96 12.75
C ASN A 930 -0.41 35.08 12.81
N LEU A 931 -1.27 35.22 11.79
CA LEU A 931 -2.24 36.33 11.70
C LEU A 931 -3.21 36.38 12.89
N ILE A 932 -3.58 35.20 13.40
CA ILE A 932 -4.46 35.03 14.57
C ILE A 932 -3.80 35.62 15.82
N GLU A 933 -2.52 35.32 16.06
CA GLU A 933 -1.75 35.80 17.20
C GLU A 933 -1.54 37.32 17.13
N TYR A 934 -1.27 37.85 15.95
CA TYR A 934 -1.18 39.30 15.76
C TYR A 934 -2.51 40.01 16.05
N ALA A 935 -3.63 39.46 15.57
CA ALA A 935 -4.95 40.01 15.83
C ALA A 935 -5.34 39.94 17.31
N TRP A 936 -5.01 38.84 17.98
CA TRP A 936 -5.22 38.67 19.41
C TRP A 936 -4.44 39.68 20.25
N GLU A 937 -3.17 39.91 19.90
CA GLU A 937 -2.33 40.85 20.63
C GLU A 937 -2.87 42.28 20.53
N LEU A 938 -3.23 42.73 19.31
CA LEU A 938 -3.84 44.04 19.10
C LEU A 938 -5.18 44.17 19.81
N TRP A 939 -6.01 43.12 19.81
CA TRP A 939 -7.28 43.11 20.55
C TRP A 939 -7.07 43.28 22.05
N ARG A 940 -6.12 42.54 22.64
CA ARG A 940 -5.79 42.64 24.08
C ARG A 940 -5.26 44.02 24.46
N GLN A 941 -4.53 44.67 23.56
CA GLN A 941 -4.01 46.03 23.73
C GLN A 941 -5.08 47.12 23.51
N GLY A 942 -6.29 46.76 23.06
CA GLY A 942 -7.33 47.73 22.70
C GLY A 942 -7.08 48.48 21.38
N ASP A 943 -6.16 47.98 20.55
CA ASP A 943 -5.68 48.61 19.31
C ASP A 943 -6.09 47.81 18.05
N ALA A 944 -7.24 47.14 18.11
CA ALA A 944 -7.76 46.29 17.03
C ALA A 944 -7.98 47.04 15.71
N LEU A 945 -8.10 48.37 15.74
CA LEU A 945 -8.22 49.20 14.54
C LEU A 945 -6.98 49.13 13.64
N ARG A 946 -5.81 48.78 14.18
CA ARG A 946 -4.59 48.55 13.38
C ARG A 946 -4.68 47.35 12.44
N LEU A 947 -5.61 46.44 12.67
CA LEU A 947 -5.88 45.35 11.73
C LEU A 947 -6.54 45.85 10.44
N MET A 948 -7.10 47.06 10.44
CA MET A 948 -7.83 47.58 9.29
C MET A 948 -6.91 47.74 8.10
N ASP A 949 -7.31 47.10 7.01
CA ASP A 949 -6.67 47.29 5.71
C ASP A 949 -6.72 48.77 5.30
N SER A 950 -5.56 49.33 4.97
CA SER A 950 -5.42 50.76 4.62
C SER A 950 -6.24 51.14 3.39
N THR A 951 -6.61 50.17 2.53
CA THR A 951 -7.46 50.39 1.35
C THR A 951 -8.94 50.63 1.68
N LEU A 952 -9.39 50.28 2.90
CA LEU A 952 -10.80 50.44 3.31
C LEU A 952 -11.19 51.90 3.61
N GLY A 953 -10.20 52.74 3.90
CA GLY A 953 -10.34 54.20 3.98
C GLY A 953 -11.58 54.69 4.75
N SER A 954 -12.28 55.69 4.19
CA SER A 954 -13.50 56.28 4.77
C SER A 954 -14.78 55.48 4.56
N THR A 955 -14.73 54.37 3.83
CA THR A 955 -15.91 53.50 3.56
C THR A 955 -16.21 52.56 4.71
N CYS A 956 -15.23 52.35 5.60
CA CYS A 956 -15.32 51.41 6.69
C CYS A 956 -16.16 51.94 7.85
N VAL A 957 -17.22 51.21 8.20
CA VAL A 957 -18.00 51.49 9.41
C VAL A 957 -17.25 50.90 10.60
N VAL A 958 -16.56 51.74 11.35
CA VAL A 958 -15.63 51.34 12.43
C VAL A 958 -16.28 50.39 13.44
N GLN A 959 -17.54 50.62 13.82
CA GLN A 959 -18.26 49.74 14.74
C GLN A 959 -18.49 48.34 14.16
N GLN A 960 -18.91 48.26 12.89
CA GLN A 960 -19.07 46.98 12.19
C GLN A 960 -17.72 46.26 12.06
N PHE A 961 -16.64 47.00 11.73
CA PHE A 961 -15.30 46.43 11.65
C PHE A 961 -14.84 45.81 12.97
N LEU A 962 -14.90 46.57 14.06
CA LEU A 962 -14.50 46.07 15.39
C LEU A 962 -15.35 44.88 15.82
N ARG A 963 -16.64 44.91 15.50
CA ARG A 963 -17.57 43.80 15.74
C ARG A 963 -17.18 42.56 14.94
N THR A 964 -16.83 42.70 13.66
CA THR A 964 -16.34 41.61 12.81
C THR A 964 -15.03 41.03 13.36
N VAL A 965 -14.09 41.86 13.81
CA VAL A 965 -12.84 41.39 14.45
C VAL A 965 -13.14 40.62 15.73
N GLN A 966 -14.06 41.11 16.57
CA GLN A 966 -14.45 40.42 17.79
C GLN A 966 -15.07 39.04 17.50
N VAL A 967 -15.99 38.97 16.53
CA VAL A 967 -16.58 37.69 16.11
C VAL A 967 -15.53 36.75 15.54
N ALA A 968 -14.61 37.27 14.72
CA ALA A 968 -13.49 36.47 14.19
C ALA A 968 -12.67 35.84 15.33
N LEU A 969 -12.36 36.61 16.37
CA LEU A 969 -11.65 36.12 17.56
C LEU A 969 -12.47 35.11 18.38
N LEU A 970 -13.79 35.28 18.48
CA LEU A 970 -14.68 34.27 19.10
C LEU A 970 -14.70 32.95 18.31
N CYS A 971 -14.59 33.03 16.98
CA CYS A 971 -14.56 31.87 16.10
C CYS A 971 -13.24 31.07 16.17
N VAL A 972 -12.10 31.73 16.44
CA VAL A 972 -10.76 31.07 16.47
C VAL A 972 -10.28 30.67 17.86
N GLN A 973 -11.17 30.62 18.86
CA GLN A 973 -10.84 30.23 20.23
C GLN A 973 -10.27 28.80 20.29
N GLU A 974 -9.35 28.56 21.23
CA GLU A 974 -8.66 27.28 21.39
C GLU A 974 -9.64 26.12 21.56
N SER A 975 -10.58 26.24 22.51
CA SER A 975 -11.63 25.25 22.71
C SER A 975 -12.75 25.38 21.68
N ALA A 976 -13.11 24.26 21.02
CA ALA A 976 -14.24 24.20 20.10
C ALA A 976 -15.60 24.51 20.77
N THR A 977 -15.74 24.23 22.07
CA THR A 977 -16.98 24.51 22.82
C THR A 977 -17.21 25.99 23.04
N ASP A 978 -16.15 26.79 23.14
CA ASP A 978 -16.22 28.24 23.33
C ASP A 978 -16.58 29.01 22.06
N ARG A 979 -16.40 28.40 20.89
CA ARG A 979 -16.74 28.99 19.59
C ARG A 979 -18.26 29.10 19.43
N PRO A 980 -18.81 30.14 18.78
CA PRO A 980 -20.25 30.25 18.55
C PRO A 980 -20.77 29.16 17.61
N THR A 981 -22.09 28.91 17.61
CA THR A 981 -22.72 28.16 16.50
C THR A 981 -22.87 29.08 15.28
N THR A 982 -23.13 28.52 14.09
CA THR A 982 -23.33 29.36 12.89
C THR A 982 -24.52 30.30 13.01
N SER A 983 -25.58 29.89 13.72
CA SER A 983 -26.74 30.76 13.99
C SER A 983 -26.35 31.91 14.93
N ASP A 984 -25.62 31.63 16.00
CA ASP A 984 -25.17 32.65 16.94
C ASP A 984 -24.20 33.62 16.27
N MET A 985 -23.23 33.10 15.50
CA MET A 985 -22.26 33.88 14.75
C MET A 985 -22.92 34.87 13.79
N ILE A 986 -23.96 34.46 13.06
CA ILE A 986 -24.70 35.36 12.15
C ILE A 986 -25.46 36.43 12.94
N SER A 987 -26.13 36.05 14.03
CA SER A 987 -26.77 37.02 14.92
C SER A 987 -25.74 38.00 15.51
N MET A 988 -24.56 37.52 15.87
CA MET A 988 -23.46 38.33 16.36
C MET A 988 -22.91 39.28 15.30
N LEU A 989 -22.83 38.88 14.03
CA LEU A 989 -22.33 39.72 12.94
C LEU A 989 -23.33 40.77 12.47
N LEU A 990 -24.60 40.38 12.30
CA LEU A 990 -25.62 41.18 11.59
C LEU A 990 -26.57 41.94 12.52
N ASN A 991 -26.70 41.55 13.79
CA ASN A 991 -27.55 42.26 14.75
C ASN A 991 -26.70 43.14 15.68
N ASP A 992 -26.70 44.45 15.40
CA ASP A 992 -25.93 45.45 16.14
C ASP A 992 -26.31 45.55 17.62
N THR A 993 -27.51 45.07 18.01
CA THR A 993 -28.00 45.10 19.40
C THR A 993 -27.52 43.92 20.25
N THR A 994 -26.98 42.87 19.64
CA THR A 994 -26.52 41.68 20.38
C THR A 994 -25.25 42.01 21.17
N LEU A 995 -25.28 41.76 22.49
CA LEU A 995 -24.09 41.86 23.34
C LEU A 995 -23.13 40.71 23.05
N LEU A 996 -21.88 41.03 22.72
CA LEU A 996 -20.85 40.05 22.40
C LEU A 996 -20.00 39.72 23.62
N PRO A 997 -19.71 38.43 23.89
CA PRO A 997 -18.77 38.05 24.94
C PRO A 997 -17.34 38.49 24.59
N THR A 998 -16.51 38.67 25.62
CA THR A 998 -15.08 38.91 25.44
C THR A 998 -14.40 37.62 24.94
N PRO A 999 -13.67 37.66 23.81
CA PRO A 999 -13.01 36.46 23.29
C PRO A 999 -11.94 35.94 24.26
N LYS A 1000 -11.84 34.62 24.41
CA LYS A 1000 -10.74 33.94 25.12
C LYS A 1000 -9.56 33.72 24.17
N LYS A 1001 -8.47 33.15 24.72
CA LYS A 1001 -7.23 32.86 23.98
C LYS A 1001 -7.51 32.01 22.71
N PRO A 1002 -7.03 32.42 21.53
CA PRO A 1002 -7.11 31.64 20.30
C PRO A 1002 -6.21 30.41 20.29
N ALA A 1003 -6.49 29.46 19.38
CA ALA A 1003 -5.55 28.39 19.04
C ALA A 1003 -4.35 28.95 18.26
N PHE A 1004 -3.12 28.60 18.64
CA PHE A 1004 -1.90 28.98 17.92
C PHE A 1004 -1.26 27.76 17.26
N VAL A 1005 -1.02 27.83 15.95
CA VAL A 1005 -0.28 26.79 15.21
C VAL A 1005 1.20 27.16 15.23
N ILE A 1006 2.04 26.33 15.86
CA ILE A 1006 3.51 26.51 15.91
C ILE A 1006 4.12 26.08 14.58
N ARG A 1007 4.74 27.00 13.85
CA ARG A 1007 5.53 26.71 12.63
C ARG A 1007 6.96 26.34 13.03
N ARG A 1008 7.44 25.13 12.70
CA ARG A 1008 8.88 24.80 12.78
C ARG A 1008 9.62 25.58 11.68
N GLU A 1009 10.69 26.29 12.05
CA GLU A 1009 11.51 27.07 11.13
C GLU A 1009 12.31 26.14 10.19
N GLU A 1010 12.14 26.33 8.87
CA GLU A 1010 13.08 25.82 7.88
C GLU A 1010 14.29 26.76 7.85
N THR A 1011 15.46 26.22 8.17
CA THR A 1011 16.76 26.90 8.07
C THR A 1011 17.01 27.35 6.64
N ARG A 1012 16.98 28.67 6.40
CA ARG A 1012 17.41 29.29 5.14
C ARG A 1012 18.91 29.09 4.95
N SER A 1013 19.28 28.19 4.03
CA SER A 1013 20.58 28.25 3.37
C SER A 1013 20.54 29.33 2.28
N THR A 1014 21.39 30.34 2.42
CA THR A 1014 21.65 31.36 1.42
C THR A 1014 22.42 30.77 0.24
N SER A 1015 21.80 30.65 -0.93
CA SER A 1015 22.49 30.75 -2.22
C SER A 1015 21.54 31.35 -3.26
N GLY A 1016 21.95 32.51 -3.79
CA GLY A 1016 21.19 33.23 -4.79
C GLY A 1016 21.38 32.64 -6.17
N GLU A 1017 20.29 32.49 -6.91
CA GLU A 1017 20.23 32.62 -8.36
C GLU A 1017 18.79 32.92 -8.78
N SER A 1018 18.63 34.00 -9.54
CA SER A 1018 17.35 34.53 -10.01
C SER A 1018 16.88 33.79 -11.26
N GLY A 1019 15.85 32.95 -11.12
CA GLY A 1019 15.05 32.38 -12.20
C GLY A 1019 13.55 32.74 -12.04
N PRO A 1020 12.74 32.65 -13.11
CA PRO A 1020 11.39 33.21 -13.15
C PRO A 1020 10.47 32.50 -12.14
N LYS A 1021 9.72 33.29 -11.37
CA LYS A 1021 8.78 32.82 -10.35
C LYS A 1021 7.56 32.17 -11.00
N ASP A 1022 7.60 30.85 -11.15
CA ASP A 1022 6.39 30.05 -11.33
C ASP A 1022 5.62 29.98 -10.00
N TYR A 1023 4.45 30.61 -9.98
CA TYR A 1023 3.53 30.60 -8.85
C TYR A 1023 2.87 29.22 -8.74
N SER A 1024 3.43 28.35 -7.90
CA SER A 1024 2.80 27.13 -7.41
C SER A 1024 1.95 27.44 -6.18
N ILE A 1025 0.63 27.42 -6.33
CA ILE A 1025 -0.36 27.56 -5.26
C ILE A 1025 -0.96 26.18 -5.03
N ASN A 1026 -0.56 25.48 -3.95
CA ASN A 1026 -1.45 24.76 -3.02
C ASN A 1026 -0.66 23.90 -2.03
N ASN A 1027 -0.68 24.29 -0.76
CA ASN A 1027 -0.28 23.47 0.38
C ASN A 1027 -1.51 22.73 0.90
N VAL A 1028 -1.96 21.68 0.19
CA VAL A 1028 -2.86 20.69 0.80
C VAL A 1028 -1.99 19.77 1.63
N THR A 1029 -2.36 19.59 2.89
CA THR A 1029 -1.58 18.77 3.81
C THR A 1029 -2.40 17.61 4.31
N ILE A 1030 -1.79 16.44 4.15
CA ILE A 1030 -2.30 15.16 4.57
C ILE A 1030 -1.43 14.79 5.75
N THR A 1031 -2.05 14.70 6.92
CA THR A 1031 -1.40 14.19 8.10
C THR A 1031 -2.17 12.94 8.45
N ASP A 1032 -1.56 11.78 8.27
CA ASP A 1032 -2.07 10.57 8.89
C ASP A 1032 -1.80 10.73 10.39
N MET A 1033 -2.85 10.60 11.18
CA MET A 1033 -2.69 10.71 12.61
C MET A 1033 -2.31 9.37 13.20
N ASP A 1034 -1.13 9.38 13.80
CA ASP A 1034 -0.60 8.28 14.56
C ASP A 1034 -1.25 8.30 15.95
N GLY A 1035 -1.99 7.24 16.28
CA GLY A 1035 -2.57 7.08 17.61
C GLY A 1035 -1.46 7.09 18.67
N ARG A 1036 -1.58 7.99 19.66
CA ARG A 1036 -0.76 7.97 20.87
C ARG A 1036 -1.11 6.81 21.79
#